data_AF-A0A1Y6DB09-F1
#
_entry.id   AF-A0A1Y6DB09-F1
#
_cell.length_a   1.000
_cell.length_b   1.000
_cell.length_c   1.000
_cell.angle_alpha   90.00
_cell.angle_beta   90.00
_cell.angle_gamma   90.00
#
_symmetry.space_group_name_H-M   'P 1'
#
loop_
_entity.id
_entity.type
_entity.pdbx_description
1 polymer ?
#
loop_
_entity_poly.entity_id
_entity_poly.type
_entity_poly.pdbx_seq_one_letter_code
_entity_poly.pdbx_strand_id
1 'polypeptide(L)'
;MNSPILVYTPYLWPLWMAAGLLGALGLYAWRYRAAALPFALLMLLAAATNLLYSLEAAAAALPLKMLASEWRFVPCAFLPPMVLATARSYYTGAGHGFSALGWAALLCVPTLTALAPLVPTFHALFRDGFHLEWRGVQPVLLWENGPWFTVHYLYGSLLIWTSCALLLAALRSPRLKRSDTLLLLLGIALPDAVDILFQLRLLPVRGFNFAFPATVFTGLCFGWALLRGRAFEAMPLARRIVLDNLGDPLLILDPGLRLADGNRAAHAHWAIGAADLGRPAKECLPVAWADLLDGYDGREPRRKEAGIEPERRRVYRLALSPILEPGGGLLGHLLYGHEITAHKAAETALRDSEQRFRQLADNTTDVFWVAEWPSIKLLYISPAFESIWSLPRHALYRDPRRRWRASVHPGDRTRLWRRWREQMEGGQSELEYRIVRPDGGVRWIEDRSRLIADGRGFRIVGIARDITRAKQLSEELERHRHHLEDLVAERTAQLEEARRQAESANAAKGSFLANMSHEIRTPISAVLGLADLCLQTGPSERQRGYLLKIKGASTGLLGIINDILDFSKIEAGKLELEDIEFGLDEVLERLAAVVAEQARERGLELVFNGAERVSARLVGDPLRLGQVLINLVGNAIKFSARGTVAVDFREETGEDGVSVLHVAVSDPGIGLTPAQLAGLFSPFSQADSSTTRRYGGTGLGLAISRRLVEMMGGTLSAASEYGRGSVFRFSVRLRAGRGVASPSGSGADTDVLAGQLLGADILLVEDNVINREILVELLGDRGLRVRPVENGLQALQAVAARKPDAVLMDCQMPVMDGYETCRALRANPAYRDLPIIALTANALGSDRERCLEAGMNAYLAKPVDLDALLRALARWVGSARAAAEPVLPAASGTDSDSTPAIDMAAGLPRVDHNRELYFRLLRKFRDEHLPGFEVAFRAAAAAGHWEAARRSAHSLKGTARTLGAERLGDRAAELEVLARQAGPVEEALAGLAVELDRVAAAIDALPEE
;
A
#
# COMPACT_ATOMS: atom_id res chain seq x y z
N MET A 1 38.99 26.88 -47.77
CA MET A 1 40.39 26.40 -47.59
C MET A 1 41.06 27.45 -46.70
N ASN A 2 41.38 27.25 -45.43
CA ASN A 2 41.95 26.09 -44.73
C ASN A 2 41.16 25.77 -43.44
N SER A 3 40.88 24.50 -43.20
CA SER A 3 40.28 24.03 -41.94
C SER A 3 41.21 24.36 -40.76
N PRO A 4 40.74 25.03 -39.69
CA PRO A 4 41.58 25.37 -38.53
C PRO A 4 42.15 24.15 -37.79
N ILE A 5 41.66 22.94 -38.11
CA ILE A 5 42.13 21.66 -37.55
C ILE A 5 43.52 21.26 -38.09
N LEU A 6 43.87 21.61 -39.34
CA LEU A 6 45.11 21.15 -39.99
C LEU A 6 46.38 21.93 -39.58
N VAL A 7 46.23 23.10 -38.95
CA VAL A 7 47.39 23.95 -38.56
C VAL A 7 48.01 23.52 -37.21
N TYR A 8 47.24 22.85 -36.33
CA TYR A 8 47.70 22.45 -34.98
C TYR A 8 47.96 20.95 -34.83
N THR A 9 47.83 20.16 -35.89
CA THR A 9 48.17 18.73 -35.90
C THR A 9 49.53 18.43 -35.25
N PRO A 10 50.63 19.18 -35.51
CA PRO A 10 51.94 18.89 -34.91
C PRO A 10 51.99 19.01 -33.38
N TYR A 11 51.15 19.86 -32.78
CA TYR A 11 51.16 20.13 -31.33
C TYR A 11 50.17 19.25 -30.55
N LEU A 12 49.13 18.73 -31.21
CA LEU A 12 48.16 17.81 -30.62
C LEU A 12 48.70 16.37 -30.55
N TRP A 13 49.51 15.95 -31.53
CA TRP A 13 50.12 14.61 -31.57
C TRP A 13 50.90 14.27 -30.28
N PRO A 14 51.81 15.12 -29.78
CA PRO A 14 52.50 14.88 -28.52
C PRO A 14 51.57 14.71 -27.31
N LEU A 15 50.47 15.48 -27.24
CA LEU A 15 49.50 15.38 -26.14
C LEU A 15 48.74 14.06 -26.17
N TRP A 16 48.31 13.61 -27.36
CA TRP A 16 47.65 12.31 -27.50
C TRP A 16 48.61 11.15 -27.27
N MET A 17 49.86 11.26 -27.72
CA MET A 17 50.91 10.28 -27.41
C MET A 17 51.18 10.21 -25.90
N ALA A 18 51.27 11.35 -25.22
CA ALA A 18 51.43 11.40 -23.77
C ALA A 18 50.25 10.72 -23.08
N ALA A 19 49.01 11.09 -23.44
CA ALA A 19 47.81 10.51 -22.87
C ALA A 19 47.73 9.00 -23.06
N GLY A 20 48.02 8.50 -24.27
CA GLY A 20 48.02 7.08 -24.58
C GLY A 20 49.11 6.30 -23.83
N LEU A 21 50.35 6.80 -23.86
CA LEU A 21 51.49 6.13 -23.21
C LEU A 21 51.33 6.08 -21.68
N LEU A 22 50.99 7.22 -21.08
CA LEU A 22 50.77 7.31 -19.63
C LEU A 22 49.54 6.49 -19.21
N GLY A 23 48.45 6.52 -19.99
CA GLY A 23 47.27 5.69 -19.74
C GLY A 23 47.58 4.20 -19.76
N ALA A 24 48.33 3.74 -20.77
CA ALA A 24 48.75 2.34 -20.88
C ALA A 24 49.66 1.92 -19.70
N LEU A 25 50.60 2.76 -19.30
CA LEU A 25 51.47 2.51 -18.14
C LEU A 25 50.69 2.47 -16.83
N GLY A 26 49.72 3.37 -16.65
CA GLY A 26 48.84 3.40 -15.49
C GLY A 26 48.00 2.13 -15.37
N LEU A 27 47.36 1.71 -16.47
CA LEU A 27 46.58 0.47 -16.54
C LEU A 27 47.46 -0.77 -16.32
N TYR A 28 48.66 -0.81 -16.90
CA TYR A 28 49.62 -1.90 -16.69
C TYR A 28 50.04 -2.00 -15.23
N ALA A 29 50.42 -0.89 -14.60
CA ALA A 29 50.81 -0.84 -13.19
C ALA A 29 49.65 -1.26 -12.27
N TRP A 30 48.44 -0.77 -12.54
CA TRP A 30 47.24 -1.17 -11.80
C TRP A 30 46.98 -2.68 -11.88
N ARG A 31 47.11 -3.27 -13.09
CA ARG A 31 46.73 -4.67 -13.32
C ARG A 31 47.79 -5.68 -12.87
N TYR A 32 49.07 -5.32 -12.95
CA TYR A 32 50.18 -6.28 -12.84
C TYR A 32 51.17 -5.97 -11.71
N ARG A 33 51.07 -4.82 -11.02
CA ARG A 33 52.00 -4.43 -9.95
C ARG A 33 51.24 -3.97 -8.70
N ALA A 34 50.84 -4.94 -7.87
CA ALA A 34 50.01 -4.75 -6.67
C ALA A 34 50.53 -3.72 -5.64
N ALA A 35 51.83 -3.42 -5.65
CA ALA A 35 52.46 -2.49 -4.70
C ALA A 35 52.59 -1.04 -5.21
N ALA A 36 52.01 -0.69 -6.37
CA ALA A 36 52.27 0.58 -7.06
C ALA A 36 51.01 1.42 -7.30
N LEU A 37 50.00 1.38 -6.41
CA LEU A 37 48.75 2.14 -6.56
C LEU A 37 48.96 3.66 -6.77
N PRO A 38 49.83 4.36 -6.01
CA PRO A 38 50.07 5.79 -6.24
C PRO A 38 50.70 6.07 -7.61
N PHE A 39 51.55 5.17 -8.11
CA PHE A 39 52.15 5.29 -9.43
C PHE A 39 51.10 5.09 -10.53
N ALA A 40 50.22 4.10 -10.38
CA ALA A 40 49.13 3.88 -11.34
C ALA A 40 48.21 5.10 -11.43
N LEU A 41 47.81 5.67 -10.28
CA LEU A 41 47.00 6.89 -10.21
C LEU A 41 47.72 8.10 -10.81
N LEU A 42 49.01 8.28 -10.53
CA LEU A 42 49.83 9.35 -11.13
C LEU A 42 49.75 9.31 -12.66
N MET A 43 49.95 8.13 -13.25
CA MET A 43 49.95 7.95 -14.70
C MET A 43 48.57 8.21 -15.32
N LEU A 44 47.49 7.72 -14.69
CA LEU A 44 46.12 7.94 -15.17
C LEU A 44 45.68 9.41 -15.08
N LEU A 45 46.02 10.10 -13.98
CA LEU A 45 45.74 11.54 -13.83
C LEU A 45 46.52 12.36 -14.86
N ALA A 46 47.78 11.99 -15.13
CA ALA A 46 48.60 12.68 -16.13
C ALA A 46 48.04 12.46 -17.54
N ALA A 47 47.55 11.25 -17.83
CA ALA A 47 46.86 10.97 -19.08
C ALA A 47 45.58 11.80 -19.26
N ALA A 48 44.73 11.87 -18.23
CA ALA A 48 43.51 12.67 -18.25
C ALA A 48 43.79 14.17 -18.44
N THR A 49 44.84 14.69 -17.77
CA THR A 49 45.25 16.09 -17.89
C THR A 49 45.71 16.42 -19.31
N ASN A 50 46.49 15.54 -19.94
CA ASN A 50 46.93 15.71 -21.34
C ASN A 50 45.76 15.66 -22.33
N LEU A 51 44.76 14.78 -22.10
CA LEU A 51 43.57 14.70 -22.93
C LEU A 51 42.74 15.99 -22.87
N LEU A 52 42.48 16.51 -21.66
CA LEU A 52 41.74 17.75 -21.46
C LEU A 52 42.51 18.97 -22.01
N TYR A 53 43.83 18.99 -21.88
CA TYR A 53 44.64 20.04 -22.50
C TYR A 53 44.61 19.98 -24.03
N SER A 54 44.58 18.77 -24.61
CA SER A 54 44.42 18.63 -26.07
C SER A 54 43.06 19.13 -26.53
N LEU A 55 42.01 18.95 -25.72
CA LEU A 55 40.66 19.48 -25.99
C LEU A 55 40.66 21.02 -25.93
N GLU A 56 41.28 21.61 -24.91
CA GLU A 56 41.44 23.07 -24.77
C GLU A 56 42.21 23.67 -25.96
N ALA A 57 43.29 23.00 -26.39
CA ALA A 57 44.11 23.44 -27.53
C ALA A 57 43.39 23.29 -28.88
N ALA A 58 42.57 22.25 -29.07
CA ALA A 58 41.86 21.99 -30.33
C ALA A 58 40.56 22.81 -30.46
N ALA A 59 39.94 23.23 -29.35
CA ALA A 59 38.65 23.90 -29.35
C ALA A 59 38.69 25.27 -30.05
N ALA A 60 37.93 25.41 -31.15
CA ALA A 60 37.73 26.69 -31.84
C ALA A 60 36.67 27.58 -31.16
N ALA A 61 35.70 26.98 -30.48
CA ALA A 61 34.62 27.69 -29.80
C ALA A 61 35.04 28.11 -28.39
N LEU A 62 34.81 29.39 -28.05
CA LEU A 62 35.14 29.95 -26.74
C LEU A 62 34.53 29.16 -25.56
N PRO A 63 33.25 28.75 -25.57
CA PRO A 63 32.67 27.99 -24.47
C PRO A 63 33.36 26.65 -24.23
N LEU A 64 33.72 25.94 -25.31
CA LEU A 64 34.41 24.65 -25.21
C LEU A 64 35.86 24.82 -24.73
N LYS A 65 36.53 25.89 -25.16
CA LYS A 65 37.88 26.23 -24.69
C LYS A 65 37.87 26.59 -23.20
N MET A 66 36.90 27.38 -22.73
CA MET A 66 36.73 27.68 -21.31
C MET A 66 36.42 26.42 -20.50
N LEU A 67 35.48 25.59 -20.96
CA LEU A 67 35.12 24.34 -20.30
C LEU A 67 36.31 23.38 -20.17
N ALA A 68 37.03 23.14 -21.26
CA ALA A 68 38.22 22.29 -21.25
C ALA A 68 39.31 22.84 -20.33
N SER A 69 39.50 24.17 -20.32
CA SER A 69 40.43 24.84 -19.42
C SER A 69 40.08 24.62 -17.96
N GLU A 70 38.81 24.80 -17.57
CA GLU A 70 38.31 24.60 -16.21
C GLU A 70 38.44 23.14 -15.75
N TRP A 71 37.97 22.20 -16.57
CA TRP A 71 37.98 20.78 -16.22
C TRP A 71 39.39 20.18 -16.17
N ARG A 72 40.35 20.71 -16.92
CA ARG A 72 41.76 20.28 -16.87
C ARG A 72 42.37 20.44 -15.48
N PHE A 73 41.94 21.43 -14.69
CA PHE A 73 42.47 21.64 -13.34
C PHE A 73 42.15 20.51 -12.38
N VAL A 74 41.04 19.79 -12.60
CA VAL A 74 40.62 18.68 -11.74
C VAL A 74 41.69 17.59 -11.68
N PRO A 75 42.08 16.89 -12.76
CA PRO A 75 43.13 15.87 -12.67
C PRO A 75 44.51 16.48 -12.40
N CYS A 76 44.78 17.70 -12.88
CA CYS A 76 46.07 18.37 -12.68
C CYS A 76 46.38 18.60 -11.20
N ALA A 77 45.36 18.99 -10.41
CA ALA A 77 45.53 19.32 -9.00
C ALA A 77 46.03 18.13 -8.15
N PHE A 78 45.70 16.91 -8.57
CA PHE A 78 46.08 15.68 -7.86
C PHE A 78 47.43 15.09 -8.31
N LEU A 79 48.08 15.65 -9.33
CA LEU A 79 49.38 15.15 -9.80
C LEU A 79 50.48 15.26 -8.72
N PRO A 80 50.73 16.42 -8.09
CA PRO A 80 51.86 16.57 -7.17
C PRO A 80 51.82 15.62 -5.95
N PRO A 81 50.66 15.38 -5.29
CA PRO A 81 50.55 14.36 -4.24
C PRO A 81 50.91 12.95 -4.72
N MET A 82 50.50 12.58 -5.93
CA MET A 82 50.79 11.25 -6.49
C MET A 82 52.26 11.10 -6.88
N VAL A 83 52.91 12.17 -7.34
CA VAL A 83 54.37 12.19 -7.57
C VAL A 83 55.11 11.91 -6.26
N LEU A 84 54.74 12.59 -5.18
CA LEU A 84 55.37 12.40 -3.87
C LEU A 84 55.16 10.99 -3.31
N ALA A 85 53.94 10.48 -3.37
CA ALA A 85 53.64 9.14 -2.91
C ALA A 85 54.40 8.07 -3.70
N THR A 86 54.56 8.27 -5.01
CA THR A 86 55.34 7.39 -5.88
C THR A 86 56.83 7.43 -5.52
N ALA A 87 57.43 8.62 -5.41
CA ALA A 87 58.84 8.77 -5.05
C ALA A 87 59.16 8.19 -3.67
N ARG A 88 58.26 8.40 -2.69
CA ARG A 88 58.37 7.82 -1.36
C ARG A 88 58.29 6.29 -1.38
N SER A 89 57.34 5.72 -2.11
CA SER A 89 57.21 4.25 -2.23
C SER A 89 58.46 3.64 -2.85
N TYR A 90 59.00 4.25 -3.90
CA TYR A 90 60.27 3.83 -4.51
C TYR A 90 61.46 3.93 -3.55
N TYR A 91 61.59 5.04 -2.82
CA TYR A 91 62.69 5.27 -1.88
C TYR A 91 62.66 4.32 -0.68
N THR A 92 61.48 4.09 -0.12
CA THR A 92 61.29 3.31 1.12
C THR A 92 61.12 1.81 0.87
N GLY A 93 60.70 1.41 -0.33
CA GLY A 93 60.34 0.04 -0.66
C GLY A 93 59.04 -0.44 -0.01
N ALA A 94 58.29 0.44 0.67
CA ALA A 94 57.01 0.13 1.29
C ALA A 94 55.87 0.29 0.27
N GLY A 95 55.05 -0.76 0.10
CA GLY A 95 53.87 -0.74 -0.77
C GLY A 95 52.65 0.01 -0.21
N HIS A 96 52.69 0.44 1.06
CA HIS A 96 51.66 1.26 1.70
C HIS A 96 52.17 2.69 1.85
N GLY A 97 51.42 3.65 1.30
CA GLY A 97 51.80 5.07 1.23
C GLY A 97 51.72 5.81 2.57
N PHE A 98 51.15 7.02 2.53
CA PHE A 98 50.93 7.84 3.72
C PHE A 98 49.89 7.23 4.67
N SER A 99 49.89 7.64 5.95
CA SER A 99 48.79 7.34 6.87
C SER A 99 47.49 8.01 6.39
N ALA A 100 46.34 7.59 6.91
CA ALA A 100 45.05 8.22 6.58
C ALA A 100 45.08 9.75 6.80
N LEU A 101 45.67 10.20 7.92
CA LEU A 101 45.86 11.62 8.22
C LEU A 101 46.83 12.30 7.22
N GLY A 102 47.90 11.60 6.83
CA GLY A 102 48.85 12.09 5.83
C GLY A 102 48.21 12.24 4.45
N TRP A 103 47.35 11.31 4.05
CA TRP A 103 46.56 11.43 2.82
C TRP A 103 45.55 12.57 2.88
N ALA A 104 44.84 12.73 3.99
CA ALA A 104 43.92 13.86 4.18
C ALA A 104 44.65 15.21 4.06
N ALA A 105 45.83 15.34 4.67
CA ALA A 105 46.65 16.54 4.56
C ALA A 105 47.12 16.80 3.11
N LEU A 106 47.56 15.75 2.40
CA LEU A 106 48.04 15.86 1.02
C LEU A 106 46.94 16.14 -0.01
N LEU A 107 45.70 15.74 0.27
CA LEU A 107 44.59 15.88 -0.66
C LEU A 107 43.73 17.11 -0.39
N CYS A 108 43.91 17.81 0.74
CA CYS A 108 43.13 18.99 1.09
C CYS A 108 43.22 20.11 0.04
N VAL A 109 44.43 20.58 -0.28
CA VAL A 109 44.64 21.64 -1.28
C VAL A 109 44.17 21.22 -2.69
N PRO A 110 44.51 20.02 -3.21
CA PRO A 110 43.97 19.52 -4.48
C PRO A 110 42.46 19.45 -4.55
N THR A 111 41.80 19.02 -3.47
CA THR A 111 40.34 18.87 -3.42
C THR A 111 39.64 20.22 -3.47
N LEU A 112 40.13 21.20 -2.69
CA LEU A 112 39.65 22.58 -2.76
C LEU A 112 39.86 23.18 -4.16
N THR A 113 41.02 22.90 -4.79
CA THR A 113 41.29 23.29 -6.16
C THR A 113 40.33 22.66 -7.17
N ALA A 114 40.03 21.36 -7.04
CA ALA A 114 39.14 20.66 -7.96
C ALA A 114 37.67 21.11 -7.83
N LEU A 115 37.27 21.66 -6.68
CA LEU A 115 35.94 22.23 -6.47
C LEU A 115 35.78 23.65 -7.02
N ALA A 116 36.88 24.39 -7.17
CA ALA A 116 36.83 25.79 -7.59
C ALA A 116 36.13 26.02 -8.96
N PRO A 117 36.35 25.18 -10.00
CA PRO A 117 35.61 25.29 -11.26
C PRO A 117 34.09 25.06 -11.16
N LEU A 118 33.63 24.38 -10.11
CA LEU A 118 32.21 24.05 -9.92
C LEU A 118 31.43 25.16 -9.21
N VAL A 119 32.11 26.16 -8.66
CA VAL A 119 31.51 27.18 -7.80
C VAL A 119 31.79 28.58 -8.38
N PRO A 120 30.78 29.26 -8.97
CA PRO A 120 30.93 30.58 -9.61
C PRO A 120 31.63 31.63 -8.73
N THR A 121 31.36 31.63 -7.43
CA THR A 121 31.95 32.57 -6.46
C THR A 121 33.43 32.34 -6.18
N PHE A 122 33.96 31.14 -6.48
CA PHE A 122 35.39 30.83 -6.33
C PHE A 122 36.20 31.05 -7.60
N HIS A 123 35.57 31.40 -8.73
CA HIS A 123 36.28 31.67 -9.97
C HIS A 123 37.26 32.86 -9.80
N ALA A 124 36.86 33.89 -9.07
CA ALA A 124 37.70 35.05 -8.75
C ALA A 124 38.90 34.72 -7.83
N LEU A 125 38.84 33.63 -7.05
CA LEU A 125 40.01 33.19 -6.26
C LEU A 125 41.07 32.53 -7.13
N PHE A 126 40.65 31.92 -8.24
CA PHE A 126 41.52 31.19 -9.16
C PHE A 126 42.01 32.06 -10.31
N ARG A 127 41.18 32.98 -10.80
CA ARG A 127 41.44 33.81 -11.98
C ARG A 127 40.86 35.21 -11.77
N ASP A 128 41.70 36.23 -11.90
CA ASP A 128 41.28 37.64 -11.74
C ASP A 128 40.70 38.24 -13.04
N GLY A 129 40.87 37.56 -14.18
CA GLY A 129 40.27 37.92 -15.46
C GLY A 129 40.72 37.00 -16.59
N PHE A 130 40.03 37.03 -17.73
CA PHE A 130 40.39 36.29 -18.94
C PHE A 130 40.40 37.24 -20.14
N HIS A 131 41.40 37.13 -21.00
CA HIS A 131 41.39 37.75 -22.32
C HIS A 131 41.82 36.73 -23.37
N LEU A 132 41.18 36.81 -24.53
CA LEU A 132 41.58 36.05 -25.70
C LEU A 132 42.62 36.86 -26.45
N GLU A 133 43.83 36.35 -26.50
CA GLU A 133 44.85 36.94 -27.36
C GLU A 133 44.94 36.13 -28.65
N TRP A 134 44.69 36.79 -29.79
CA TRP A 134 44.90 36.19 -31.09
C TRP A 134 46.41 36.12 -31.36
N ARG A 135 46.97 34.92 -31.29
CA ARG A 135 48.39 34.68 -31.60
C ARG A 135 48.51 33.54 -32.58
N GLY A 136 48.69 33.88 -33.85
CA GLY A 136 48.66 32.94 -34.96
C GLY A 136 47.23 32.63 -35.41
N VAL A 137 46.91 31.35 -35.62
CA VAL A 137 45.67 30.91 -36.32
C VAL A 137 44.51 30.58 -35.36
N GLN A 138 44.70 30.73 -34.04
CA GLN A 138 43.63 30.59 -33.04
C GLN A 138 43.80 31.55 -31.86
N PRO A 139 42.69 31.87 -31.15
CA PRO A 139 42.77 32.65 -29.94
C PRO A 139 43.24 31.79 -28.76
N VAL A 140 44.24 32.26 -28.03
CA VAL A 140 44.73 31.61 -26.80
C VAL A 140 44.01 32.23 -25.62
N LEU A 141 43.50 31.38 -24.72
CA LEU A 141 42.91 31.84 -23.47
C LEU A 141 44.04 32.19 -22.50
N LEU A 142 44.20 33.48 -22.21
CA LEU A 142 45.10 33.96 -21.18
C LEU A 142 44.27 34.43 -19.99
N TRP A 143 44.68 34.05 -18.79
CA TRP A 143 44.08 34.56 -17.56
C TRP A 143 45.17 35.07 -16.62
N GLU A 144 44.77 35.97 -15.74
CA GLU A 144 45.60 36.40 -14.62
C GLU A 144 45.41 35.43 -13.47
N ASN A 145 46.51 34.98 -12.87
CA ASN A 145 46.49 33.99 -11.80
C ASN A 145 45.95 34.64 -10.52
N GLY A 146 44.82 34.14 -10.03
CA GLY A 146 44.27 34.58 -8.75
C GLY A 146 45.11 34.12 -7.55
N PRO A 147 44.79 34.61 -6.34
CA PRO A 147 45.56 34.32 -5.13
C PRO A 147 45.60 32.82 -4.80
N TRP A 148 44.52 32.08 -5.03
CA TRP A 148 44.47 30.64 -4.76
C TRP A 148 45.26 29.82 -5.78
N PHE A 149 45.32 30.25 -7.06
CA PHE A 149 46.18 29.61 -8.06
C PHE A 149 47.64 29.63 -7.58
N THR A 150 48.10 30.76 -7.03
CA THR A 150 49.45 30.90 -6.50
C THR A 150 49.71 29.94 -5.33
N VAL A 151 48.76 29.81 -4.39
CA VAL A 151 48.85 28.85 -3.28
C VAL A 151 48.94 27.41 -3.79
N HIS A 152 48.07 27.03 -4.72
CA HIS A 152 48.07 25.70 -5.31
C HIS A 152 49.37 25.40 -6.07
N TYR A 153 49.87 26.37 -6.84
CA TYR A 153 51.12 26.24 -7.59
C TYR A 153 52.32 26.05 -6.66
N LEU A 154 52.47 26.89 -5.61
CA LEU A 154 53.53 26.75 -4.62
C LEU A 154 53.46 25.40 -3.89
N TYR A 155 52.25 24.96 -3.52
CA TYR A 155 52.01 23.65 -2.95
C TYR A 155 52.46 22.52 -3.88
N GLY A 156 52.07 22.58 -5.16
CA GLY A 156 52.46 21.60 -6.16
C GLY A 156 53.96 21.51 -6.37
N SER A 157 54.63 22.65 -6.57
CA SER A 157 56.09 22.72 -6.73
C SER A 157 56.82 22.18 -5.50
N LEU A 158 56.36 22.49 -4.29
CA LEU A 158 56.96 21.97 -3.05
C LEU A 158 56.94 20.43 -3.01
N LEU A 159 55.82 19.81 -3.38
CA LEU A 159 55.71 18.35 -3.40
C LEU A 159 56.58 17.73 -4.50
N ILE A 160 56.64 18.33 -5.69
CA ILE A 160 57.49 17.86 -6.79
C ILE A 160 58.97 17.95 -6.39
N TRP A 161 59.42 19.07 -5.82
CA TRP A 161 60.80 19.23 -5.38
C TRP A 161 61.17 18.30 -4.22
N THR A 162 60.23 18.07 -3.29
CA THR A 162 60.40 17.05 -2.24
C THR A 162 60.58 15.65 -2.84
N SER A 163 59.83 15.34 -3.89
CA SER A 163 59.94 14.07 -4.62
C SER A 163 61.30 13.92 -5.30
N CYS A 164 61.77 14.98 -5.96
CA CYS A 164 63.11 15.03 -6.56
C CYS A 164 64.21 14.87 -5.49
N ALA A 165 64.07 15.51 -4.32
CA ALA A 165 65.01 15.37 -3.21
C ALA A 165 65.06 13.94 -2.68
N LEU A 166 63.91 13.26 -2.57
CA LEU A 166 63.84 11.84 -2.19
C LEU A 166 64.55 10.94 -3.21
N LEU A 167 64.35 11.18 -4.50
CA LEU A 167 65.02 10.42 -5.55
C LEU A 167 66.53 10.71 -5.63
N LEU A 168 66.96 11.94 -5.38
CA LEU A 168 68.38 12.28 -5.23
C LEU A 168 69.02 11.58 -4.03
N ALA A 169 68.30 11.50 -2.89
CA ALA A 169 68.74 10.70 -1.75
C ALA A 169 68.80 9.21 -2.11
N ALA A 170 67.86 8.71 -2.93
CA ALA A 170 67.83 7.33 -3.41
C ALA A 170 69.08 6.95 -4.24
N LEU A 171 69.69 7.90 -4.96
CA LEU A 171 70.92 7.65 -5.75
C LEU A 171 72.13 7.25 -4.88
N ARG A 172 72.12 7.67 -3.60
CA ARG A 172 73.16 7.31 -2.63
C ARG A 172 72.92 5.95 -1.97
N SER A 173 71.73 5.35 -2.16
CA SER A 173 71.39 4.06 -1.58
C SER A 173 72.03 2.91 -2.39
N PRO A 174 72.79 2.00 -1.76
CA PRO A 174 73.30 0.81 -2.44
C PRO A 174 72.21 -0.22 -2.76
N ARG A 175 70.98 0.01 -2.29
CA ARG A 175 69.83 -0.92 -2.45
C ARG A 175 69.07 -0.70 -3.76
N LEU A 176 69.16 0.48 -4.37
CA LEU A 176 68.37 0.87 -5.54
C LEU A 176 69.27 1.01 -6.77
N LYS A 177 68.77 0.61 -7.94
CA LYS A 177 69.52 0.75 -9.19
C LYS A 177 69.61 2.22 -9.57
N ARG A 178 70.84 2.73 -9.66
CA ARG A 178 71.11 4.13 -10.04
C ARG A 178 70.48 4.52 -11.37
N SER A 179 70.50 3.62 -12.36
CA SER A 179 69.87 3.83 -13.68
C SER A 179 68.38 4.13 -13.57
N ASP A 180 67.67 3.40 -12.73
CA ASP A 180 66.21 3.45 -12.62
C ASP A 180 65.81 4.70 -11.83
N THR A 181 66.55 5.00 -10.77
CA THR A 181 66.38 6.23 -9.99
C THR A 181 66.61 7.48 -10.84
N LEU A 182 67.63 7.48 -11.72
CA LEU A 182 67.89 8.61 -12.62
C LEU A 182 66.76 8.80 -13.63
N LEU A 183 66.22 7.70 -14.20
CA LEU A 183 65.08 7.77 -15.12
C LEU A 183 63.83 8.33 -14.42
N LEU A 184 63.53 7.88 -13.19
CA LEU A 184 62.41 8.41 -12.42
C LEU A 184 62.59 9.91 -12.10
N LEU A 185 63.80 10.32 -11.71
CA LEU A 185 64.11 11.72 -11.42
C LEU A 185 63.93 12.59 -12.68
N LEU A 186 64.49 12.16 -13.81
CA LEU A 186 64.42 12.90 -15.07
C LEU A 186 62.98 13.01 -15.59
N GLY A 187 62.19 11.95 -15.44
CA GLY A 187 60.77 11.93 -15.82
C GLY A 187 59.91 12.90 -15.01
N ILE A 188 60.30 13.26 -13.79
CA ILE A 188 59.60 14.24 -12.95
C ILE A 188 60.14 15.66 -13.18
N ALA A 189 61.45 15.82 -13.21
CA ALA A 189 62.09 17.13 -13.25
C ALA A 189 61.91 17.86 -14.58
N LEU A 190 61.86 17.14 -15.71
CA LEU A 190 61.78 17.78 -17.03
C LEU A 190 60.46 18.51 -17.27
N PRO A 191 59.26 17.91 -17.07
CA PRO A 191 58.00 18.63 -17.23
C PRO A 191 57.86 19.82 -16.26
N ASP A 192 58.32 19.67 -15.01
CA ASP A 192 58.29 20.74 -13.99
C ASP A 192 59.16 21.93 -14.42
N ALA A 193 60.38 21.68 -14.90
CA ALA A 193 61.25 22.73 -15.42
C ALA A 193 60.62 23.48 -16.61
N VAL A 194 59.94 22.76 -17.51
CA VAL A 194 59.24 23.38 -18.64
C VAL A 194 58.03 24.20 -18.15
N ASP A 195 57.30 23.74 -17.14
CA ASP A 195 56.18 24.49 -16.56
C ASP A 195 56.66 25.78 -15.88
N ILE A 196 57.78 25.74 -15.15
CA ILE A 196 58.40 26.93 -14.56
C ILE A 196 58.78 27.94 -15.65
N LEU A 197 59.39 27.50 -16.76
CA LEU A 197 59.71 28.38 -17.89
C LEU A 197 58.45 28.97 -18.54
N PHE A 198 57.34 28.21 -18.57
CA PHE A 198 56.04 28.70 -19.04
C PHE A 198 55.52 29.82 -18.14
N GLN A 199 55.50 29.61 -16.82
CA GLN A 199 55.03 30.60 -15.84
C GLN A 199 55.89 31.88 -15.85
N LEU A 200 57.22 31.74 -16.03
CA LEU A 200 58.14 32.87 -16.19
C LEU A 200 58.04 33.55 -17.56
N ARG A 201 57.18 33.07 -18.47
CA ARG A 201 57.00 33.57 -19.84
C ARG A 201 58.28 33.53 -20.68
N LEU A 202 59.17 32.56 -20.39
CA LEU A 202 60.46 32.38 -21.06
C LEU A 202 60.41 31.38 -22.22
N LEU A 203 59.27 30.69 -22.43
CA LEU A 203 59.11 29.74 -23.54
C LEU A 203 58.91 30.45 -24.89
N PRO A 204 59.40 29.85 -26.00
CA PRO A 204 59.40 30.47 -27.32
C PRO A 204 57.99 30.69 -27.89
N VAL A 205 57.03 29.84 -27.54
CA VAL A 205 55.61 30.01 -27.92
C VAL A 205 54.82 30.49 -26.71
N ARG A 206 54.57 31.79 -26.66
CA ARG A 206 53.78 32.38 -25.57
C ARG A 206 52.35 31.85 -25.59
N GLY A 207 51.88 31.33 -24.45
CA GLY A 207 50.50 30.86 -24.27
C GLY A 207 50.29 29.36 -24.53
N PHE A 208 51.29 28.64 -25.04
CA PHE A 208 51.26 27.18 -25.12
C PHE A 208 52.18 26.56 -24.07
N ASN A 209 51.61 25.76 -23.17
CA ASN A 209 52.36 25.14 -22.08
C ASN A 209 52.95 23.80 -22.57
N PHE A 210 54.24 23.83 -22.88
CA PHE A 210 54.99 22.65 -23.32
C PHE A 210 55.24 21.61 -22.20
N ALA A 211 54.89 21.90 -20.94
CA ALA A 211 55.03 20.94 -19.85
C ALA A 211 54.16 19.70 -20.05
N PHE A 212 52.92 19.86 -20.56
CA PHE A 212 52.04 18.73 -20.83
C PHE A 212 52.60 17.82 -21.94
N PRO A 213 52.95 18.32 -23.15
CA PRO A 213 53.67 17.51 -24.14
C PRO A 213 54.96 16.87 -23.61
N ALA A 214 55.70 17.55 -22.73
CA ALA A 214 56.92 17.00 -22.14
C ALA A 214 56.66 15.74 -21.29
N THR A 215 55.41 15.49 -20.85
CA THR A 215 55.06 14.26 -20.14
C THR A 215 55.12 12.99 -20.99
N VAL A 216 55.24 13.08 -22.34
CA VAL A 216 55.66 11.93 -23.17
C VAL A 216 56.99 11.36 -22.65
N PHE A 217 57.92 12.25 -22.28
CA PHE A 217 59.23 11.87 -21.75
C PHE A 217 59.10 11.19 -20.38
N THR A 218 58.20 11.67 -19.52
CA THR A 218 57.85 11.01 -18.26
C THR A 218 57.40 9.57 -18.51
N GLY A 219 56.48 9.35 -19.45
CA GLY A 219 56.00 8.02 -19.81
C GLY A 219 57.14 7.10 -20.30
N LEU A 220 58.03 7.60 -21.16
CA LEU A 220 59.16 6.82 -21.66
C LEU A 220 60.15 6.44 -20.55
N CYS A 221 60.53 7.40 -19.71
CA CYS A 221 61.44 7.16 -18.59
C CYS A 221 60.86 6.19 -17.57
N PHE A 222 59.60 6.37 -17.19
CA PHE A 222 58.93 5.54 -16.20
C PHE A 222 58.67 4.13 -16.75
N GLY A 223 58.26 4.02 -18.01
CA GLY A 223 58.07 2.74 -18.69
C GLY A 223 59.38 1.94 -18.76
N TRP A 224 60.51 2.59 -19.07
CA TRP A 224 61.81 1.93 -19.10
C TRP A 224 62.26 1.45 -17.71
N ALA A 225 62.14 2.31 -16.69
CA ALA A 225 62.49 1.97 -15.32
C ALA A 225 61.66 0.78 -14.82
N LEU A 226 60.37 0.72 -15.17
CA LEU A 226 59.43 -0.32 -14.74
C LEU A 226 59.64 -1.65 -15.48
N LEU A 227 59.77 -1.62 -16.81
CA LEU A 227 59.79 -2.84 -17.64
C LEU A 227 61.17 -3.49 -17.70
N ARG A 228 62.25 -2.70 -17.78
CA ARG A 228 63.62 -3.20 -17.96
C ARG A 228 64.45 -3.11 -16.69
N GLY A 229 64.29 -2.01 -15.96
CA GLY A 229 65.03 -1.74 -14.72
C GLY A 229 64.67 -2.69 -13.58
N ARG A 230 63.45 -3.24 -13.60
CA ARG A 230 62.85 -3.95 -12.46
C ARG A 230 62.87 -3.05 -11.22
N ALA A 231 62.69 -1.74 -11.43
CA ALA A 231 62.35 -0.83 -10.35
C ALA A 231 61.23 -1.48 -9.52
N PHE A 232 61.36 -1.45 -8.19
CA PHE A 232 60.47 -2.13 -7.25
C PHE A 232 60.69 -3.68 -7.04
N GLU A 233 61.88 -4.28 -7.30
CA GLU A 233 62.29 -5.70 -6.97
C GLU A 233 63.45 -5.83 -5.90
N ALA A 234 63.58 -6.94 -5.13
CA ALA A 234 64.27 -6.98 -3.79
C ALA A 234 65.35 -8.08 -3.46
N MET A 235 66.38 -8.41 -4.28
CA MET A 235 67.18 -9.65 -4.09
C MET A 235 68.56 -9.63 -3.32
N PRO A 236 69.50 -8.67 -3.42
CA PRO A 236 70.86 -8.83 -2.84
C PRO A 236 70.99 -8.60 -1.32
N LEU A 237 70.06 -7.87 -0.71
CA LEU A 237 69.95 -7.71 0.74
C LEU A 237 69.62 -9.05 1.42
N ALA A 238 69.03 -9.99 0.68
CA ALA A 238 68.56 -11.26 1.21
C ALA A 238 69.68 -12.14 1.75
N ARG A 239 70.87 -12.23 1.13
CA ARG A 239 71.89 -13.23 1.52
C ARG A 239 72.55 -12.95 2.89
N ARG A 240 72.88 -11.69 3.20
CA ARG A 240 73.47 -11.33 4.50
C ARG A 240 72.42 -11.32 5.61
N ILE A 241 71.21 -10.85 5.28
CA ILE A 241 70.03 -10.99 6.14
C ILE A 241 69.78 -12.47 6.45
N VAL A 242 69.95 -13.38 5.48
CA VAL A 242 69.73 -14.82 5.71
C VAL A 242 70.68 -15.37 6.77
N LEU A 243 71.99 -15.11 6.73
CA LEU A 243 72.93 -15.64 7.74
C LEU A 243 72.73 -15.01 9.14
N ASP A 244 72.44 -13.71 9.21
CA ASP A 244 72.17 -13.02 10.48
C ASP A 244 70.78 -13.33 11.05
N ASN A 245 69.82 -13.71 10.19
CA ASN A 245 68.49 -14.18 10.59
C ASN A 245 68.42 -15.71 10.75
N LEU A 246 69.50 -16.46 10.49
CA LEU A 246 69.53 -17.87 10.89
C LEU A 246 69.41 -17.89 12.41
N GLY A 247 68.26 -18.34 12.91
CA GLY A 247 67.96 -18.42 14.34
C GLY A 247 68.78 -19.48 15.08
N ASP A 248 69.38 -20.40 14.33
CA ASP A 248 70.27 -21.42 14.87
C ASP A 248 71.71 -20.90 14.98
N PRO A 249 72.36 -21.13 16.14
CA PRO A 249 73.77 -20.82 16.32
C PRO A 249 74.69 -21.51 15.32
N LEU A 250 75.57 -20.71 14.73
CA LEU A 250 76.58 -21.16 13.79
C LEU A 250 77.91 -20.51 14.14
N LEU A 251 78.94 -21.34 14.28
CA LEU A 251 80.31 -20.95 14.50
C LEU A 251 81.21 -21.51 13.41
N ILE A 252 82.15 -20.70 12.95
CA ILE A 252 83.23 -21.11 12.07
C ILE A 252 84.48 -21.21 12.94
N LEU A 253 85.16 -22.35 12.84
CA LEU A 253 86.43 -22.61 13.49
C LEU A 253 87.54 -22.71 12.45
N ASP A 254 88.76 -22.36 12.84
CA ASP A 254 89.94 -22.60 12.02
C ASP A 254 90.34 -24.10 12.00
N PRO A 255 91.38 -24.49 11.24
CA PRO A 255 91.86 -25.87 11.21
C PRO A 255 92.36 -26.39 12.58
N GLY A 256 92.73 -25.51 13.51
CA GLY A 256 93.16 -25.82 14.86
C GLY A 256 92.03 -25.82 15.90
N LEU A 257 90.76 -25.81 15.45
CA LEU A 257 89.55 -25.75 16.29
C LEU A 257 89.48 -24.49 17.18
N ARG A 258 90.00 -23.36 16.71
CA ARG A 258 89.84 -22.04 17.35
C ARG A 258 88.71 -21.27 16.71
N LEU A 259 88.02 -20.43 17.48
CA LEU A 259 86.88 -19.64 17.00
C LEU A 259 87.34 -18.61 15.96
N ALA A 260 86.83 -18.70 14.73
CA ALA A 260 87.14 -17.77 13.64
C ALA A 260 86.02 -16.77 13.37
N ASP A 261 84.75 -17.22 13.43
CA ASP A 261 83.59 -16.35 13.23
C ASP A 261 82.31 -16.97 13.86
N GLY A 262 81.26 -16.16 14.03
CA GLY A 262 79.97 -16.60 14.56
C GLY A 262 78.80 -15.72 14.10
N ASN A 263 77.64 -16.32 13.87
CA ASN A 263 76.43 -15.57 13.54
C ASN A 263 75.78 -14.94 14.79
N ARG A 264 74.80 -14.04 14.58
CA ARG A 264 74.05 -13.39 15.68
C ARG A 264 73.46 -14.39 16.68
N ALA A 265 72.96 -15.53 16.20
CA ALA A 265 72.40 -16.56 17.06
C ALA A 265 73.46 -17.23 17.95
N ALA A 266 74.68 -17.48 17.47
CA ALA A 266 75.78 -17.99 18.30
C ALA A 266 76.14 -17.01 19.43
N HIS A 267 76.19 -15.70 19.13
CA HIS A 267 76.40 -14.68 20.15
C HIS A 267 75.29 -14.67 21.22
N ALA A 268 74.02 -14.75 20.79
CA ALA A 268 72.89 -14.69 21.71
C ALA A 268 72.72 -15.98 22.54
N HIS A 269 72.73 -17.13 21.87
CA HIS A 269 72.37 -18.42 22.46
C HIS A 269 73.53 -19.08 23.20
N TRP A 270 74.75 -18.97 22.67
CA TRP A 270 75.95 -19.62 23.21
C TRP A 270 76.88 -18.66 23.97
N ALA A 271 76.54 -17.36 24.03
CA ALA A 271 77.31 -16.33 24.72
C ALA A 271 78.76 -16.17 24.24
N ILE A 272 79.05 -16.59 23.00
CA ILE A 272 80.35 -16.38 22.35
C ILE A 272 80.44 -14.91 21.95
N GLY A 273 81.49 -14.20 22.36
CA GLY A 273 81.68 -12.78 22.03
C GLY A 273 82.81 -12.55 21.02
N ALA A 274 82.98 -11.30 20.58
CA ALA A 274 84.15 -10.91 19.78
C ALA A 274 85.47 -11.13 20.53
N ALA A 275 85.44 -11.13 21.87
CA ALA A 275 86.59 -11.41 22.73
C ALA A 275 87.03 -12.90 22.72
N ASP A 276 86.18 -13.81 22.23
CA ASP A 276 86.46 -15.24 22.18
C ASP A 276 87.08 -15.66 20.83
N LEU A 277 87.14 -14.77 19.85
CA LEU A 277 87.76 -15.03 18.56
C LEU A 277 89.26 -15.32 18.74
N GLY A 278 89.73 -16.37 18.07
CA GLY A 278 91.10 -16.89 18.17
C GLY A 278 91.36 -17.81 19.37
N ARG A 279 90.43 -17.93 20.32
CA ARG A 279 90.56 -18.86 21.45
C ARG A 279 90.16 -20.29 21.05
N PRO A 280 90.72 -21.33 21.72
CA PRO A 280 90.31 -22.71 21.48
C PRO A 280 88.82 -22.90 21.78
N ALA A 281 88.06 -23.48 20.84
CA ALA A 281 86.61 -23.65 20.99
C ALA A 281 86.23 -24.45 22.25
N LYS A 282 87.09 -25.37 22.68
CA LYS A 282 86.90 -26.19 23.89
C LYS A 282 86.83 -25.35 25.19
N GLU A 283 87.50 -24.21 25.23
CA GLU A 283 87.48 -23.31 26.40
C GLU A 283 86.27 -22.37 26.42
N CYS A 284 85.70 -22.09 25.24
CA CYS A 284 84.62 -21.12 25.08
C CYS A 284 83.23 -21.77 25.05
N LEU A 285 83.14 -23.08 24.82
CA LEU A 285 81.87 -23.81 24.74
C LEU A 285 81.54 -24.55 26.06
N PRO A 286 80.25 -24.83 26.34
CA PRO A 286 79.83 -25.55 27.54
C PRO A 286 80.56 -26.88 27.74
N VAL A 287 80.89 -27.21 29.00
CA VAL A 287 81.63 -28.44 29.38
C VAL A 287 80.94 -29.70 28.87
N ALA A 288 79.60 -29.74 28.87
CA ALA A 288 78.82 -30.85 28.34
C ALA A 288 79.07 -31.14 26.85
N TRP A 289 79.70 -30.22 26.12
CA TRP A 289 79.98 -30.34 24.69
C TRP A 289 81.45 -30.69 24.40
N ALA A 290 82.31 -30.79 25.43
CA ALA A 290 83.75 -31.06 25.30
C ALA A 290 84.04 -32.33 24.48
N ASP A 291 83.26 -33.40 24.69
CA ASP A 291 83.41 -34.66 23.96
C ASP A 291 83.22 -34.52 22.43
N LEU A 292 82.53 -33.47 21.96
CA LEU A 292 82.35 -33.19 20.53
C LEU A 292 83.68 -32.79 19.88
N LEU A 293 84.52 -32.07 20.64
CA LEU A 293 85.80 -31.52 20.19
C LEU A 293 86.99 -32.42 20.55
N ASP A 294 86.86 -33.20 21.62
CA ASP A 294 87.96 -34.02 22.14
C ASP A 294 88.32 -35.17 21.20
N GLY A 295 89.60 -35.19 20.77
CA GLY A 295 90.11 -36.19 19.82
C GLY A 295 89.46 -36.12 18.44
N TYR A 296 88.91 -34.97 18.03
CA TYR A 296 88.36 -34.76 16.69
C TYR A 296 89.50 -34.54 15.67
N ASP A 297 89.55 -35.36 14.62
CA ASP A 297 90.66 -35.42 13.65
C ASP A 297 90.42 -34.58 12.38
N GLY A 298 89.29 -33.86 12.31
CA GLY A 298 88.95 -33.00 11.18
C GLY A 298 88.47 -33.73 9.92
N ARG A 299 88.25 -35.05 9.97
CA ARG A 299 87.91 -35.84 8.77
C ARG A 299 86.43 -36.17 8.64
N GLU A 300 85.80 -36.61 9.71
CA GLU A 300 84.38 -37.02 9.71
C GLU A 300 83.53 -36.12 10.59
N PRO A 301 82.31 -35.74 10.19
CA PRO A 301 81.44 -34.90 11.00
C PRO A 301 80.96 -35.60 12.29
N ARG A 302 80.94 -34.88 13.41
CA ARG A 302 80.41 -35.37 14.71
C ARG A 302 79.08 -34.72 15.05
N ARG A 303 78.20 -35.47 15.73
CA ARG A 303 76.88 -34.98 16.17
C ARG A 303 76.62 -35.34 17.63
N LYS A 304 75.98 -34.45 18.38
CA LYS A 304 75.58 -34.67 19.78
C LYS A 304 74.30 -33.91 20.12
N GLU A 305 73.43 -34.48 20.94
CA GLU A 305 72.35 -33.73 21.59
C GLU A 305 72.77 -33.41 23.02
N ALA A 306 72.81 -32.13 23.37
CA ALA A 306 73.23 -31.70 24.70
C ALA A 306 72.54 -30.39 25.11
N GLY A 307 72.25 -30.27 26.41
CA GLY A 307 71.74 -29.03 27.01
C GLY A 307 72.84 -28.02 27.33
N ILE A 308 72.41 -26.82 27.74
CA ILE A 308 73.25 -25.84 28.43
C ILE A 308 72.80 -25.83 29.90
N GLU A 309 73.71 -25.93 30.87
CA GLU A 309 73.39 -25.88 32.31
C GLU A 309 74.14 -24.73 33.02
N PRO A 310 73.59 -24.14 34.12
CA PRO A 310 72.28 -24.41 34.74
C PRO A 310 71.19 -23.36 34.41
N GLU A 311 71.54 -22.18 33.90
CA GLU A 311 70.59 -21.05 33.74
C GLU A 311 69.78 -21.06 32.44
N ARG A 312 70.16 -21.88 31.44
CA ARG A 312 69.54 -21.88 30.10
C ARG A 312 68.99 -23.27 29.74
N ARG A 313 67.71 -23.55 30.07
CA ARG A 313 66.94 -24.77 29.69
C ARG A 313 66.75 -24.95 28.16
N ARG A 314 67.81 -24.87 27.36
CA ARG A 314 67.78 -25.09 25.91
C ARG A 314 68.57 -26.34 25.56
N VAL A 315 68.00 -27.18 24.72
CA VAL A 315 68.64 -28.41 24.24
C VAL A 315 68.99 -28.21 22.77
N TYR A 316 70.25 -28.46 22.42
CA TYR A 316 70.73 -28.32 21.05
C TYR A 316 71.11 -29.68 20.48
N ARG A 317 70.78 -29.88 19.20
CA ARG A 317 71.41 -30.87 18.34
C ARG A 317 72.59 -30.21 17.64
N LEU A 318 73.79 -30.54 18.11
CA LEU A 318 75.05 -29.99 17.63
C LEU A 318 75.60 -30.86 16.50
N ALA A 319 76.18 -30.21 15.49
CA ALA A 319 76.90 -30.85 14.39
C ALA A 319 78.20 -30.09 14.11
N LEU A 320 79.33 -30.77 14.23
CA LEU A 320 80.66 -30.28 13.85
C LEU A 320 81.05 -30.93 12.53
N SER A 321 81.36 -30.15 11.51
CA SER A 321 81.73 -30.64 10.16
C SER A 321 82.96 -29.92 9.61
N PRO A 322 83.84 -30.58 8.83
CA PRO A 322 84.96 -29.90 8.19
C PRO A 322 84.50 -29.05 6.99
N ILE A 323 85.18 -27.92 6.78
CA ILE A 323 85.06 -27.06 5.61
C ILE A 323 86.26 -27.35 4.73
N LEU A 324 86.03 -27.89 3.53
CA LEU A 324 87.08 -28.31 2.61
C LEU A 324 87.11 -27.42 1.36
N GLU A 325 88.30 -27.16 0.83
CA GLU A 325 88.46 -26.62 -0.52
C GLU A 325 88.07 -27.65 -1.58
N PRO A 326 87.76 -27.22 -2.83
CA PRO A 326 87.55 -28.12 -3.97
C PRO A 326 88.72 -29.10 -4.22
N GLY A 327 89.93 -28.80 -3.75
CA GLY A 327 91.12 -29.66 -3.82
C GLY A 327 91.37 -30.56 -2.59
N GLY A 328 90.46 -30.60 -1.62
CA GLY A 328 90.53 -31.46 -0.42
C GLY A 328 91.32 -30.90 0.76
N GLY A 329 91.85 -29.68 0.67
CA GLY A 329 92.49 -28.99 1.80
C GLY A 329 91.47 -28.55 2.86
N LEU A 330 91.79 -28.73 4.14
CA LEU A 330 90.95 -28.30 5.26
C LEU A 330 91.08 -26.78 5.48
N LEU A 331 90.00 -26.04 5.25
CA LEU A 331 89.91 -24.59 5.50
C LEU A 331 89.56 -24.27 6.95
N GLY A 332 88.84 -25.18 7.62
CA GLY A 332 88.33 -24.96 8.96
C GLY A 332 87.18 -25.90 9.26
N HIS A 333 86.37 -25.55 10.25
CA HIS A 333 85.25 -26.36 10.69
C HIS A 333 84.00 -25.50 10.90
N LEU A 334 82.85 -26.10 10.65
CA LEU A 334 81.56 -25.50 10.92
C LEU A 334 80.94 -26.21 12.12
N LEU A 335 80.69 -25.48 13.20
CA LEU A 335 79.88 -25.94 14.31
C LEU A 335 78.49 -25.30 14.22
N TYR A 336 77.49 -26.12 13.95
CA TYR A 336 76.10 -25.70 13.84
C TYR A 336 75.29 -26.33 14.98
N GLY A 337 74.39 -25.55 15.60
CA GLY A 337 73.48 -26.04 16.62
C GLY A 337 72.04 -25.76 16.28
N HIS A 338 71.24 -26.81 16.13
CA HIS A 338 69.80 -26.68 16.00
C HIS A 338 69.12 -26.75 17.36
N GLU A 339 68.37 -25.72 17.76
CA GLU A 339 67.62 -25.78 19.02
C GLU A 339 66.43 -26.74 18.91
N ILE A 340 66.44 -27.82 19.70
CA ILE A 340 65.39 -28.86 19.71
C ILE A 340 64.49 -28.78 20.94
N THR A 341 64.53 -27.68 21.71
CA THR A 341 63.71 -27.48 22.91
C THR A 341 62.20 -27.62 22.60
N ALA A 342 61.73 -26.95 21.55
CA ALA A 342 60.33 -27.02 21.11
C ALA A 342 59.96 -28.42 20.58
N HIS A 343 60.89 -29.13 19.94
CA HIS A 343 60.66 -30.49 19.48
C HIS A 343 60.45 -31.46 20.65
N LYS A 344 61.24 -31.33 21.73
CA LYS A 344 61.07 -32.10 22.96
C LYS A 344 59.79 -31.73 23.73
N ALA A 345 59.44 -30.45 23.74
CA ALA A 345 58.16 -30.00 24.28
C ALA A 345 56.97 -30.53 23.45
N ALA A 346 57.08 -30.57 22.13
CA ALA A 346 56.06 -31.12 21.24
C ALA A 346 55.92 -32.64 21.38
N GLU A 347 57.03 -33.38 21.58
CA GLU A 347 57.01 -34.81 21.89
C GLU A 347 56.25 -35.08 23.20
N THR A 348 56.48 -34.24 24.22
CA THR A 348 55.76 -34.31 25.50
C THR A 348 54.29 -33.92 25.34
N ALA A 349 54.00 -32.82 24.62
CA ALA A 349 52.64 -32.36 24.36
C ALA A 349 51.84 -33.34 23.49
N LEU A 350 52.50 -34.07 22.57
CA LEU A 350 51.90 -35.15 21.79
C LEU A 350 51.50 -36.30 22.71
N ARG A 351 52.36 -36.71 23.64
CA ARG A 351 52.05 -37.72 24.65
C ARG A 351 50.87 -37.29 25.54
N ASP A 352 50.84 -36.04 25.99
CA ASP A 352 49.74 -35.48 26.79
C ASP A 352 48.45 -35.34 25.97
N SER A 353 48.55 -35.00 24.69
CA SER A 353 47.42 -34.95 23.76
C SER A 353 46.84 -36.35 23.51
N GLU A 354 47.70 -37.36 23.30
CA GLU A 354 47.28 -38.75 23.14
C GLU A 354 46.55 -39.26 24.39
N GLN A 355 47.08 -38.94 25.58
CA GLN A 355 46.44 -39.29 26.84
C GLN A 355 45.08 -38.58 27.01
N ARG A 356 45.00 -37.28 26.69
CA ARG A 356 43.73 -36.53 26.71
C ARG A 356 42.71 -37.08 25.72
N PHE A 357 43.15 -37.43 24.50
CA PHE A 357 42.28 -38.06 23.51
C PHE A 357 41.72 -39.39 24.02
N ARG A 358 42.57 -40.26 24.61
CA ARG A 358 42.11 -41.53 25.20
C ARG A 358 41.10 -41.29 26.33
N GLN A 359 41.33 -40.30 27.20
CA GLN A 359 40.38 -39.96 28.26
C GLN A 359 39.02 -39.47 27.72
N LEU A 360 39.01 -38.67 26.66
CA LEU A 360 37.77 -38.22 26.03
C LEU A 360 37.04 -39.35 25.29
N ALA A 361 37.78 -40.17 24.55
CA ALA A 361 37.24 -41.28 23.78
C ALA A 361 36.77 -42.44 24.69
N ASP A 362 37.38 -42.65 25.86
CA ASP A 362 36.95 -43.71 26.78
C ASP A 362 35.73 -43.31 27.63
N ASN A 363 35.49 -42.01 27.83
CA ASN A 363 34.38 -41.48 28.65
C ASN A 363 33.16 -41.02 27.83
N THR A 364 33.18 -41.11 26.50
CA THR A 364 32.00 -40.81 25.69
C THR A 364 30.91 -41.87 25.89
N THR A 365 29.64 -41.46 25.81
CA THR A 365 28.49 -42.37 25.85
C THR A 365 28.22 -43.04 24.51
N ASP A 366 28.69 -42.43 23.42
CA ASP A 366 28.59 -42.98 22.05
C ASP A 366 29.79 -43.89 21.75
N VAL A 367 29.61 -44.89 20.89
CA VAL A 367 30.69 -45.79 20.50
C VAL A 367 31.58 -45.13 19.45
N PHE A 368 32.73 -44.60 19.87
CA PHE A 368 33.80 -44.22 18.96
C PHE A 368 34.61 -45.44 18.53
N TRP A 369 34.88 -45.59 17.23
CA TRP A 369 35.66 -46.70 16.67
C TRP A 369 36.55 -46.25 15.51
N VAL A 370 37.70 -46.91 15.34
CA VAL A 370 38.67 -46.67 14.27
C VAL A 370 39.14 -47.99 13.68
N ALA A 371 39.14 -48.12 12.36
CA ALA A 371 39.64 -49.30 11.65
C ALA A 371 40.52 -48.92 10.44
N GLU A 372 41.40 -49.83 10.03
CA GLU A 372 42.15 -49.71 8.77
C GLU A 372 41.27 -50.05 7.55
N TRP A 373 41.52 -49.41 6.41
CA TRP A 373 40.89 -49.74 5.13
C TRP A 373 41.95 -50.15 4.10
N PRO A 374 41.75 -51.24 3.31
CA PRO A 374 40.55 -52.06 3.17
C PRO A 374 40.49 -53.31 4.08
N SER A 375 41.45 -53.51 4.97
CA SER A 375 41.52 -54.70 5.85
C SER A 375 40.37 -54.77 6.87
N ILE A 376 39.80 -53.62 7.27
CA ILE A 376 38.84 -53.47 8.38
C ILE A 376 39.42 -54.10 9.67
N LYS A 377 40.73 -53.93 9.87
CA LYS A 377 41.36 -54.25 11.15
C LYS A 377 41.01 -53.15 12.14
N LEU A 378 40.36 -53.51 13.25
CA LEU A 378 39.98 -52.56 14.29
C LEU A 378 41.24 -52.07 15.05
N LEU A 379 41.46 -50.77 15.04
CA LEU A 379 42.57 -50.10 15.74
C LEU A 379 42.15 -49.63 17.13
N TYR A 380 40.93 -49.11 17.27
CA TYR A 380 40.40 -48.62 18.53
C TYR A 380 38.88 -48.77 18.58
N ILE A 381 38.35 -49.08 19.76
CA ILE A 381 36.93 -48.93 20.08
C ILE A 381 36.76 -48.54 21.55
N SER A 382 35.93 -47.53 21.77
CA SER A 382 35.61 -47.01 23.10
C SER A 382 34.88 -48.04 24.00
N PRO A 383 34.97 -47.93 25.34
CA PRO A 383 34.27 -48.79 26.29
C PRO A 383 32.74 -48.72 26.18
N ALA A 384 32.19 -47.62 25.64
CA ALA A 384 30.75 -47.47 25.39
C ALA A 384 30.15 -48.63 24.57
N PHE A 385 30.96 -49.28 23.72
CA PHE A 385 30.57 -50.48 23.00
C PHE A 385 30.08 -51.58 23.94
N GLU A 386 30.75 -51.80 25.07
CA GLU A 386 30.39 -52.86 26.01
C GLU A 386 29.03 -52.58 26.66
N SER A 387 28.72 -51.31 26.92
CA SER A 387 27.42 -50.88 27.45
C SER A 387 26.28 -50.97 26.41
N ILE A 388 26.52 -50.54 25.17
CA ILE A 388 25.49 -50.48 24.13
C ILE A 388 25.27 -51.83 23.44
N TRP A 389 26.32 -52.63 23.21
CA TRP A 389 26.23 -53.96 22.59
C TRP A 389 26.15 -55.11 23.60
N SER A 390 26.41 -54.85 24.89
CA SER A 390 26.48 -55.88 25.95
C SER A 390 27.44 -57.02 25.58
N LEU A 391 28.51 -56.68 24.87
CA LEU A 391 29.54 -57.60 24.38
C LEU A 391 30.93 -57.06 24.74
N PRO A 392 31.87 -57.93 25.11
CA PRO A 392 33.21 -57.49 25.46
C PRO A 392 33.98 -56.98 24.22
N ARG A 393 34.61 -55.81 24.33
CA ARG A 393 35.32 -55.19 23.18
C ARG A 393 36.53 -56.00 22.71
N HIS A 394 37.18 -56.74 23.61
CA HIS A 394 38.31 -57.61 23.25
C HIS A 394 37.92 -58.71 22.24
N ALA A 395 36.66 -59.13 22.23
CA ALA A 395 36.16 -60.11 21.27
C ALA A 395 36.04 -59.50 19.86
N LEU A 396 35.81 -58.19 19.76
CA LEU A 396 35.69 -57.47 18.50
C LEU A 396 37.06 -57.27 17.82
N TYR A 397 38.15 -57.07 18.58
CA TYR A 397 39.50 -56.92 18.02
C TYR A 397 40.01 -58.16 17.28
N ARG A 398 39.54 -59.37 17.64
CA ARG A 398 39.98 -60.63 17.01
C ARG A 398 39.33 -60.86 15.64
N ASP A 399 38.06 -60.51 15.49
CA ASP A 399 37.29 -60.71 14.26
C ASP A 399 36.19 -59.64 14.13
N PRO A 400 36.58 -58.38 13.78
CA PRO A 400 35.67 -57.23 13.86
C PRO A 400 34.47 -57.38 12.93
N ARG A 401 34.72 -57.81 11.69
CA ARG A 401 33.70 -57.96 10.66
C ARG A 401 32.64 -58.99 11.05
N ARG A 402 33.04 -60.20 11.44
CA ARG A 402 32.09 -61.27 11.74
C ARG A 402 31.32 -61.01 13.02
N ARG A 403 31.98 -60.50 14.06
CA ARG A 403 31.37 -60.24 15.37
C ARG A 403 30.38 -59.09 15.32
N TRP A 404 30.72 -57.98 14.66
CA TRP A 404 29.76 -56.91 14.41
C TRP A 404 28.58 -57.40 13.58
N ARG A 405 28.83 -58.13 12.47
CA ARG A 405 27.76 -58.69 11.61
C ARG A 405 26.77 -59.54 12.37
N ALA A 406 27.26 -60.36 13.30
CA ALA A 406 26.44 -61.23 14.11
C ALA A 406 25.51 -60.43 15.04
N SER A 407 25.96 -59.27 15.52
CA SER A 407 25.15 -58.38 16.38
C SER A 407 24.07 -57.61 15.62
N VAL A 408 24.21 -57.38 14.31
CA VAL A 408 23.18 -56.68 13.51
C VAL A 408 21.93 -57.56 13.36
N HIS A 409 20.76 -56.95 13.49
CA HIS A 409 19.46 -57.59 13.34
C HIS A 409 19.33 -58.28 11.97
N PRO A 410 18.84 -59.54 11.88
CA PRO A 410 18.82 -60.31 10.64
C PRO A 410 18.21 -59.58 9.44
N GLY A 411 17.12 -58.84 9.65
CA GLY A 411 16.44 -58.06 8.59
C GLY A 411 17.25 -56.90 8.02
N ASP A 412 18.24 -56.39 8.75
CA ASP A 412 19.02 -55.22 8.31
C ASP A 412 20.36 -55.62 7.66
N ARG A 413 20.85 -56.85 7.92
CA ARG A 413 22.19 -57.32 7.49
C ARG A 413 22.45 -57.13 5.99
N THR A 414 21.55 -57.61 5.13
CA THR A 414 21.77 -57.61 3.67
C THR A 414 21.76 -56.19 3.10
N ARG A 415 20.84 -55.34 3.57
CA ARG A 415 20.74 -53.93 3.16
C ARG A 415 21.95 -53.13 3.65
N LEU A 416 22.33 -53.34 4.90
CA LEU A 416 23.43 -52.63 5.54
C LEU A 416 24.75 -52.89 4.81
N TRP A 417 25.02 -54.14 4.41
CA TRP A 417 26.25 -54.47 3.69
C TRP A 417 26.36 -53.86 2.30
N ARG A 418 25.24 -53.76 1.60
CA ARG A 418 25.20 -53.10 0.30
C ARG A 418 25.48 -51.60 0.46
N ARG A 419 24.73 -50.93 1.33
CA ARG A 419 24.85 -49.48 1.55
C ARG A 419 26.21 -49.07 2.11
N TRP A 420 26.74 -49.84 3.07
CA TRP A 420 28.04 -49.55 3.66
C TRP A 420 29.16 -49.63 2.61
N ARG A 421 29.10 -50.60 1.69
CA ARG A 421 30.08 -50.71 0.60
C ARG A 421 29.97 -49.55 -0.39
N GLU A 422 28.77 -49.23 -0.84
CA GLU A 422 28.50 -48.13 -1.80
C GLU A 422 28.85 -46.75 -1.21
N GLN A 423 28.52 -46.49 0.06
CA GLN A 423 28.82 -45.20 0.70
C GLN A 423 30.31 -45.02 1.03
N MET A 424 31.03 -46.11 1.32
CA MET A 424 32.48 -46.03 1.52
C MET A 424 33.26 -45.71 0.24
N GLU A 425 32.70 -45.96 -0.97
CA GLU A 425 33.26 -45.45 -2.23
C GLU A 425 33.18 -43.91 -2.32
N GLY A 426 32.18 -43.30 -1.67
CA GLY A 426 32.03 -41.85 -1.53
C GLY A 426 32.80 -41.21 -0.35
N GLY A 427 33.56 -41.99 0.41
CA GLY A 427 34.41 -41.52 1.51
C GLY A 427 33.71 -41.21 2.84
N GLN A 428 32.38 -41.32 2.93
CA GLN A 428 31.62 -41.20 4.19
C GLN A 428 30.32 -42.02 4.15
N SER A 429 29.90 -42.54 5.30
CA SER A 429 28.69 -43.36 5.46
C SER A 429 27.91 -42.93 6.68
N GLU A 430 26.60 -42.87 6.53
CA GLU A 430 25.64 -42.64 7.59
C GLU A 430 24.54 -43.70 7.46
N LEU A 431 24.41 -44.52 8.50
CA LEU A 431 23.59 -45.72 8.49
C LEU A 431 22.81 -45.83 9.78
N GLU A 432 21.53 -46.14 9.66
CA GLU A 432 20.72 -46.56 10.78
C GLU A 432 20.43 -48.06 10.65
N TYR A 433 20.68 -48.82 11.71
CA TYR A 433 20.40 -50.24 11.75
C TYR A 433 20.08 -50.72 13.16
N ARG A 434 19.40 -51.85 13.26
CA ARG A 434 19.14 -52.50 14.54
C ARG A 434 20.24 -53.47 14.90
N ILE A 435 20.55 -53.55 16.18
CA ILE A 435 21.36 -54.60 16.78
C ILE A 435 20.50 -55.45 17.71
N VAL A 436 20.90 -56.70 17.88
CA VAL A 436 20.33 -57.64 18.84
C VAL A 436 21.42 -57.92 19.87
N ARG A 437 21.14 -57.55 21.12
CA ARG A 437 22.01 -57.81 22.26
C ARG A 437 21.92 -59.28 22.69
N PRO A 438 22.90 -59.80 23.44
CA PRO A 438 22.86 -61.18 23.95
C PRO A 438 21.65 -61.49 24.86
N ASP A 439 21.07 -60.48 25.52
CA ASP A 439 19.84 -60.58 26.31
C ASP A 439 18.55 -60.65 25.45
N GLY A 440 18.68 -60.60 24.12
CA GLY A 440 17.57 -60.56 23.17
C GLY A 440 17.02 -59.16 22.91
N GLY A 441 17.48 -58.14 23.62
CA GLY A 441 17.05 -56.76 23.46
C GLY A 441 17.47 -56.17 22.10
N VAL A 442 16.55 -55.47 21.43
CA VAL A 442 16.84 -54.77 20.18
C VAL A 442 17.16 -53.30 20.47
N ARG A 443 18.24 -52.80 19.87
CA ARG A 443 18.60 -51.37 19.90
C ARG A 443 18.73 -50.82 18.50
N TRP A 444 18.33 -49.58 18.29
CA TRP A 444 18.60 -48.83 17.07
C TRP A 444 19.91 -48.08 17.20
N ILE A 445 20.76 -48.22 16.20
CA ILE A 445 22.07 -47.60 16.12
C ILE A 445 22.11 -46.66 14.93
N GLU A 446 22.49 -45.41 15.17
CA GLU A 446 22.95 -44.47 14.15
C GLU A 446 24.48 -44.55 14.09
N ASP A 447 25.03 -45.00 12.97
CA ASP A 447 26.47 -45.14 12.76
C ASP A 447 26.93 -44.20 11.65
N ARG A 448 27.82 -43.29 12.00
CA ARG A 448 28.41 -42.31 11.09
C ARG A 448 29.89 -42.58 11.00
N SER A 449 30.39 -42.83 9.80
CA SER A 449 31.80 -43.12 9.57
C SER A 449 32.35 -42.37 8.37
N ARG A 450 33.64 -42.02 8.42
CA ARG A 450 34.35 -41.32 7.36
C ARG A 450 35.69 -41.98 7.09
N LEU A 451 36.05 -42.06 5.81
CA LEU A 451 37.35 -42.47 5.34
C LEU A 451 38.32 -41.28 5.42
N ILE A 452 39.44 -41.46 6.13
CA ILE A 452 40.47 -40.45 6.33
C ILE A 452 41.78 -41.01 5.79
N ALA A 453 42.46 -40.23 4.94
CA ALA A 453 43.82 -40.53 4.50
C ALA A 453 44.82 -40.13 5.60
N ASP A 454 45.67 -41.07 6.05
CA ASP A 454 46.64 -40.85 7.13
C ASP A 454 48.09 -41.08 6.67
N GLY A 455 48.39 -40.78 5.40
CA GLY A 455 49.74 -40.87 4.81
C GLY A 455 50.34 -42.28 4.68
N ARG A 456 49.83 -43.28 5.43
CA ARG A 456 50.25 -44.70 5.41
C ARG A 456 49.18 -45.63 4.82
N GLY A 457 48.08 -45.06 4.33
CA GLY A 457 46.88 -45.76 3.87
C GLY A 457 45.63 -45.00 4.28
N PHE A 458 44.48 -45.68 4.21
CA PHE A 458 43.19 -45.12 4.60
C PHE A 458 42.72 -45.72 5.92
N ARG A 459 42.12 -44.90 6.77
CA ARG A 459 41.43 -45.33 8.00
C ARG A 459 39.98 -44.93 7.94
N ILE A 460 39.13 -45.74 8.55
CA ILE A 460 37.73 -45.41 8.79
C ILE A 460 37.61 -45.01 10.25
N VAL A 461 37.07 -43.83 10.49
CA VAL A 461 36.73 -43.34 11.83
C VAL A 461 35.22 -43.22 11.90
N GLY A 462 34.60 -43.80 12.93
CA GLY A 462 33.16 -43.77 13.08
C GLY A 462 32.68 -43.57 14.51
N ILE A 463 31.45 -43.09 14.63
CA ILE A 463 30.70 -42.91 15.86
C ILE A 463 29.38 -43.65 15.68
N ALA A 464 29.08 -44.58 16.59
CA ALA A 464 27.81 -45.28 16.65
C ALA A 464 27.04 -44.91 17.92
N ARG A 465 25.85 -44.33 17.75
CA ARG A 465 24.99 -43.82 18.81
C ARG A 465 23.74 -44.70 18.97
N ASP A 466 23.34 -44.96 20.21
CA ASP A 466 22.06 -45.63 20.50
C ASP A 466 20.91 -44.62 20.36
N ILE A 467 20.10 -44.77 19.31
CA ILE A 467 18.94 -43.93 19.01
C ILE A 467 17.62 -44.63 19.33
N THR A 468 17.64 -45.74 20.09
CA THR A 468 16.42 -46.53 20.39
C THR A 468 15.32 -45.68 21.01
N ARG A 469 15.67 -44.86 22.01
CA ARG A 469 14.71 -43.95 22.68
C ARG A 469 14.18 -42.89 21.72
N ALA A 470 15.02 -42.37 20.83
CA ALA A 470 14.62 -41.38 19.84
C ALA A 470 13.64 -41.98 18.82
N LYS A 471 13.86 -43.22 18.36
CA LYS A 471 12.93 -43.93 17.47
C LYS A 471 11.58 -44.22 18.15
N GLN A 472 11.60 -44.70 19.39
CA GLN A 472 10.37 -44.96 20.16
C GLN A 472 9.53 -43.69 20.36
N LEU A 473 10.17 -42.57 20.74
CA LEU A 473 9.50 -41.27 20.87
C LEU A 473 8.98 -40.75 19.54
N SER A 474 9.73 -40.94 18.45
CA SER A 474 9.30 -40.54 17.10
C SER A 474 8.04 -41.29 16.67
N GLU A 475 7.98 -42.61 16.89
CA GLU A 475 6.82 -43.44 16.56
C GLU A 475 5.60 -43.12 17.43
N GLU A 476 5.81 -42.74 18.70
CA GLU A 476 4.74 -42.29 19.59
C GLU A 476 4.20 -40.93 19.16
N LEU A 477 5.09 -39.98 18.83
CA LEU A 477 4.72 -38.65 18.35
C LEU A 477 4.00 -38.70 17.01
N GLU A 478 4.43 -39.54 16.08
CA GLU A 478 3.74 -39.72 14.79
C GLU A 478 2.32 -40.28 14.98
N ARG A 479 2.14 -41.25 15.87
CA ARG A 479 0.80 -41.77 16.22
C ARG A 479 -0.09 -40.69 16.84
N HIS A 480 0.45 -39.90 17.77
CA HIS A 480 -0.29 -38.79 18.38
C HIS A 480 -0.62 -37.69 17.37
N ARG A 481 0.31 -37.36 16.48
CA ARG A 481 0.11 -36.36 15.43
C ARG A 481 -1.00 -36.78 14.48
N HIS A 482 -0.99 -38.01 13.98
CA HIS A 482 -2.06 -38.52 13.12
C HIS A 482 -3.40 -38.52 13.83
N HIS A 483 -3.46 -38.98 15.08
CA HIS A 483 -4.70 -38.94 15.86
C HIS A 483 -5.24 -37.53 16.06
N LEU A 484 -4.37 -36.54 16.33
CA LEU A 484 -4.76 -35.14 16.47
C LEU A 484 -5.18 -34.52 15.13
N GLU A 485 -4.49 -34.83 14.03
CA GLU A 485 -4.87 -34.38 12.68
C GLU A 485 -6.27 -34.88 12.32
N ASP A 486 -6.57 -36.16 12.57
CA ASP A 486 -7.90 -36.74 12.35
C ASP A 486 -8.98 -36.07 13.22
N LEU A 487 -8.68 -35.85 14.50
CA LEU A 487 -9.61 -35.21 15.43
C LEU A 487 -9.87 -33.74 15.06
N VAL A 488 -8.83 -33.02 14.64
CA VAL A 488 -8.95 -31.63 14.17
C VAL A 488 -9.77 -31.58 12.89
N ALA A 489 -9.53 -32.48 11.93
CA ALA A 489 -10.32 -32.54 10.71
C ALA A 489 -11.80 -32.83 10.99
N GLU A 490 -12.10 -33.81 11.86
CA GLU A 490 -13.46 -34.15 12.28
C GLU A 490 -14.15 -32.97 12.98
N ARG A 491 -13.46 -32.34 13.94
CA ARG A 491 -14.00 -31.18 14.68
C ARG A 491 -14.20 -29.97 13.81
N THR A 492 -13.29 -29.72 12.86
CA THR A 492 -13.41 -28.61 11.92
C THR A 492 -14.62 -28.81 11.02
N ALA A 493 -14.83 -30.00 10.47
CA ALA A 493 -16.00 -30.33 9.65
C ALA A 493 -17.32 -30.22 10.44
N GLN A 494 -17.35 -30.70 11.70
CA GLN A 494 -18.52 -30.55 12.58
C GLN A 494 -18.85 -29.08 12.87
N LEU A 495 -17.83 -28.26 13.12
CA LEU A 495 -18.00 -26.83 13.40
C LEU A 495 -18.45 -26.05 12.16
N GLU A 496 -17.87 -26.33 11.00
CA GLU A 496 -18.28 -25.71 9.74
C GLU A 496 -19.72 -26.04 9.39
N GLU A 497 -20.15 -27.30 9.57
CA GLU A 497 -21.53 -27.70 9.32
C GLU A 497 -22.50 -27.04 10.32
N ALA A 498 -22.18 -27.04 11.62
CA ALA A 498 -23.01 -26.38 12.62
C ALA A 498 -23.12 -24.86 12.36
N ARG A 499 -22.02 -24.23 11.96
CA ARG A 499 -21.99 -22.80 11.58
C ARG A 499 -22.84 -22.53 10.36
N ARG A 500 -22.70 -23.33 9.30
CA ARG A 500 -23.46 -23.20 8.05
C ARG A 500 -24.96 -23.36 8.29
N GLN A 501 -25.36 -24.31 9.16
CA GLN A 501 -26.76 -24.48 9.56
C GLN A 501 -27.29 -23.29 10.35
N ALA A 502 -26.52 -22.75 11.29
CA ALA A 502 -26.91 -21.57 12.06
C ALA A 502 -27.05 -20.32 11.17
N GLU A 503 -26.10 -20.07 10.27
CA GLU A 503 -26.13 -18.94 9.34
C GLU A 503 -27.29 -19.07 8.33
N SER A 504 -27.52 -20.27 7.79
CA SER A 504 -28.66 -20.55 6.90
C SER A 504 -30.00 -20.34 7.61
N ALA A 505 -30.14 -20.82 8.85
CA ALA A 505 -31.35 -20.61 9.63
C ALA A 505 -31.60 -19.12 9.92
N ASN A 506 -30.54 -18.34 10.18
CA ASN A 506 -30.68 -16.91 10.45
C ASN A 506 -31.01 -16.11 9.18
N ALA A 507 -30.39 -16.46 8.05
CA ALA A 507 -30.72 -15.88 6.74
C ALA A 507 -32.16 -16.21 6.31
N ALA A 508 -32.60 -17.45 6.53
CA ALA A 508 -33.97 -17.88 6.26
C ALA A 508 -34.99 -17.14 7.13
N LYS A 509 -34.70 -16.93 8.43
CA LYS A 509 -35.54 -16.11 9.32
C LYS A 509 -35.66 -14.66 8.83
N GLY A 510 -34.54 -14.04 8.43
CA GLY A 510 -34.54 -12.67 7.92
C GLY A 510 -35.29 -12.54 6.59
N SER A 511 -35.11 -13.47 5.66
CA SER A 511 -35.85 -13.49 4.38
C SER A 511 -37.33 -13.77 4.58
N PHE A 512 -37.68 -14.67 5.51
CA PHE A 512 -39.07 -14.95 5.85
C PHE A 512 -39.78 -13.70 6.39
N LEU A 513 -39.15 -12.97 7.33
CA LEU A 513 -39.74 -11.75 7.89
C LEU A 513 -39.88 -10.63 6.83
N ALA A 514 -38.88 -10.47 5.95
CA ALA A 514 -38.95 -9.49 4.86
C ALA A 514 -40.09 -9.80 3.87
N ASN A 515 -40.22 -11.06 3.46
CA ASN A 515 -41.28 -11.50 2.55
C ASN A 515 -42.66 -11.39 3.20
N MET A 516 -42.79 -11.84 4.45
CA MET A 516 -44.05 -11.73 5.21
C MET A 516 -44.49 -10.28 5.39
N SER A 517 -43.56 -9.33 5.59
CA SER A 517 -43.98 -7.93 5.63
C SER A 517 -44.55 -7.44 4.31
N HIS A 518 -44.00 -7.84 3.16
CA HIS A 518 -44.57 -7.46 1.86
C HIS A 518 -45.94 -8.11 1.64
N GLU A 519 -46.08 -9.39 1.99
CA GLU A 519 -47.36 -10.12 1.86
C GLU A 519 -48.44 -9.61 2.81
N ILE A 520 -48.08 -9.08 3.98
CA ILE A 520 -49.04 -8.48 4.92
C ILE A 520 -49.31 -7.00 4.57
N ARG A 521 -48.33 -6.26 4.04
CA ARG A 521 -48.49 -4.84 3.68
C ARG A 521 -49.49 -4.66 2.53
N THR A 522 -49.38 -5.46 1.47
CA THR A 522 -50.24 -5.35 0.28
C THR A 522 -51.75 -5.41 0.61
N PRO A 523 -52.26 -6.41 1.35
CA PRO A 523 -53.69 -6.44 1.69
C PRO A 523 -54.09 -5.33 2.65
N ILE A 524 -53.24 -4.90 3.59
CA ILE A 524 -53.57 -3.81 4.51
C ILE A 524 -53.63 -2.46 3.77
N SER A 525 -52.70 -2.21 2.85
CA SER A 525 -52.71 -1.01 2.00
C SER A 525 -53.97 -0.95 1.12
N ALA A 526 -54.44 -2.08 0.60
CA ALA A 526 -55.70 -2.16 -0.13
C ALA A 526 -56.91 -1.86 0.78
N VAL A 527 -56.94 -2.38 2.01
CA VAL A 527 -57.99 -2.07 3.00
C VAL A 527 -58.00 -0.58 3.36
N LEU A 528 -56.83 0.04 3.49
CA LEU A 528 -56.70 1.49 3.71
C LEU A 528 -57.22 2.31 2.53
N GLY A 529 -56.80 1.98 1.31
CA GLY A 529 -57.26 2.66 0.09
C GLY A 529 -58.77 2.57 -0.09
N LEU A 530 -59.36 1.39 0.13
CA LEU A 530 -60.82 1.20 0.06
C LEU A 530 -61.56 1.97 1.16
N ALA A 531 -61.01 2.01 2.38
CA ALA A 531 -61.59 2.79 3.46
C ALA A 531 -61.58 4.29 3.16
N ASP A 532 -60.50 4.80 2.56
CA ASP A 532 -60.35 6.19 2.15
C ASP A 532 -61.32 6.57 1.02
N LEU A 533 -61.47 5.72 0.00
CA LEU A 533 -62.45 5.91 -1.06
C LEU A 533 -63.89 5.93 -0.49
N CYS A 534 -64.21 5.01 0.43
CA CYS A 534 -65.52 4.99 1.07
C CYS A 534 -65.78 6.26 1.90
N LEU A 535 -64.76 6.84 2.54
CA LEU A 535 -64.88 8.09 3.28
C LEU A 535 -65.16 9.29 2.35
N GLN A 536 -64.68 9.25 1.12
CA GLN A 536 -64.89 10.29 0.11
C GLN A 536 -66.29 10.24 -0.54
N THR A 537 -67.00 9.11 -0.48
CA THR A 537 -68.37 8.97 -1.02
C THR A 537 -69.49 9.60 -0.17
N GLY A 538 -69.15 10.32 0.90
CA GLY A 538 -70.14 10.92 1.82
C GLY A 538 -70.93 9.90 2.65
N PRO A 539 -70.28 8.98 3.40
CA PRO A 539 -70.96 7.95 4.18
C PRO A 539 -71.72 8.52 5.38
N SER A 540 -72.75 7.81 5.86
CA SER A 540 -73.48 8.20 7.08
C SER A 540 -72.54 8.28 8.30
N GLU A 541 -72.92 9.05 9.33
CA GLU A 541 -72.09 9.27 10.54
C GLU A 541 -71.64 7.94 11.20
N ARG A 542 -72.52 6.94 11.23
CA ARG A 542 -72.21 5.60 11.74
C ARG A 542 -71.21 4.84 10.85
N GLN A 543 -71.36 4.92 9.53
CA GLN A 543 -70.43 4.31 8.57
C GLN A 543 -69.06 5.00 8.60
N ARG A 544 -69.04 6.33 8.66
CA ARG A 544 -67.83 7.14 8.86
C ARG A 544 -67.08 6.71 10.12
N GLY A 545 -67.79 6.51 11.24
CA GLY A 545 -67.22 5.99 12.48
C GLY A 545 -66.60 4.59 12.36
N TYR A 546 -67.18 3.69 11.56
CA TYR A 546 -66.59 2.37 11.30
C TYR A 546 -65.37 2.45 10.39
N LEU A 547 -65.43 3.24 9.33
CA LEU A 547 -64.32 3.43 8.38
C LEU A 547 -63.10 4.04 9.07
N LEU A 548 -63.29 5.04 9.94
CA LEU A 548 -62.22 5.63 10.74
C LEU A 548 -61.59 4.62 11.71
N LYS A 549 -62.38 3.72 12.30
CA LYS A 549 -61.87 2.64 13.16
C LYS A 549 -61.09 1.59 12.38
N ILE A 550 -61.56 1.20 11.19
CA ILE A 550 -60.84 0.29 10.29
C ILE A 550 -59.52 0.91 9.88
N LYS A 551 -59.53 2.18 9.46
CA LYS A 551 -58.33 2.95 9.12
C LYS A 551 -57.34 2.98 10.30
N GLY A 552 -57.80 3.33 11.50
CA GLY A 552 -56.96 3.35 12.70
C GLY A 552 -56.36 1.99 13.06
N ALA A 553 -57.14 0.90 12.95
CA ALA A 553 -56.66 -0.45 13.21
C ALA A 553 -55.63 -0.91 12.17
N SER A 554 -55.86 -0.63 10.88
CA SER A 554 -54.95 -0.95 9.78
C SER A 554 -53.62 -0.19 9.88
N THR A 555 -53.65 1.12 10.17
CA THR A 555 -52.45 1.93 10.39
C THR A 555 -51.67 1.46 11.61
N GLY A 556 -52.36 1.09 12.70
CA GLY A 556 -51.73 0.51 13.89
C GLY A 556 -51.03 -0.82 13.59
N LEU A 557 -51.66 -1.70 12.81
CA LEU A 557 -51.07 -2.99 12.42
C LEU A 557 -49.82 -2.81 11.54
N LEU A 558 -49.83 -1.86 10.60
CA LEU A 558 -48.65 -1.50 9.81
C LEU A 558 -47.50 -1.00 10.68
N GLY A 559 -47.81 -0.19 11.70
CA GLY A 559 -46.80 0.24 12.69
C GLY A 559 -46.14 -0.94 13.39
N ILE A 560 -46.92 -1.92 13.86
CA ILE A 560 -46.40 -3.13 14.52
C ILE A 560 -45.50 -3.95 13.59
N ILE A 561 -45.90 -4.11 12.33
CA ILE A 561 -45.12 -4.87 11.34
C ILE A 561 -43.80 -4.17 11.05
N ASN A 562 -43.83 -2.83 10.89
CA ASN A 562 -42.63 -2.04 10.68
C ASN A 562 -41.70 -2.11 11.90
N ASP A 563 -42.22 -2.07 13.13
CA ASP A 563 -41.41 -2.23 14.35
C ASP A 563 -40.72 -3.62 14.39
N ILE A 564 -41.42 -4.70 14.04
CA ILE A 564 -40.85 -6.06 14.00
C ILE A 564 -39.76 -6.15 12.93
N LEU A 565 -39.96 -5.54 11.77
CA LEU A 565 -38.97 -5.49 10.71
C LEU A 565 -37.75 -4.67 11.09
N ASP A 566 -37.94 -3.48 11.66
CA ASP A 566 -36.85 -2.62 12.12
C ASP A 566 -36.03 -3.36 13.18
N PHE A 567 -36.68 -4.04 14.14
CA PHE A 567 -36.00 -4.89 15.11
C PHE A 567 -35.18 -6.02 14.44
N SER A 568 -35.77 -6.72 13.47
CA SER A 568 -35.08 -7.80 12.75
C SER A 568 -33.88 -7.31 11.92
N LYS A 569 -34.00 -6.14 11.25
CA LYS A 569 -32.91 -5.53 10.50
C LYS A 569 -31.76 -5.10 11.42
N ILE A 570 -32.11 -4.56 12.58
CA ILE A 570 -31.16 -4.14 13.61
C ILE A 570 -30.40 -5.34 14.20
N GLU A 571 -31.07 -6.45 14.55
CA GLU A 571 -30.39 -7.67 15.04
C GLU A 571 -29.49 -8.30 13.98
N ALA A 572 -29.89 -8.21 12.70
CA ALA A 572 -29.10 -8.71 11.58
C ALA A 572 -27.94 -7.77 11.18
N GLY A 573 -27.80 -6.59 11.81
CA GLY A 573 -26.79 -5.59 11.47
C GLY A 573 -26.97 -4.96 10.08
N LYS A 574 -28.19 -4.96 9.54
CA LYS A 574 -28.53 -4.49 8.19
C LYS A 574 -29.19 -3.11 8.14
N LEU A 575 -29.39 -2.46 9.29
CA LEU A 575 -29.92 -1.10 9.33
C LEU A 575 -28.76 -0.11 9.21
N GLU A 576 -28.82 0.78 8.23
CA GLU A 576 -27.84 1.85 8.02
C GLU A 576 -28.46 3.19 8.42
N LEU A 577 -27.67 4.05 9.07
CA LEU A 577 -28.09 5.40 9.43
C LEU A 577 -27.76 6.37 8.29
N GLU A 578 -28.65 7.33 8.06
CA GLU A 578 -28.44 8.37 7.07
C GLU A 578 -27.69 9.58 7.66
N ASP A 579 -26.92 10.28 6.81
CA ASP A 579 -26.21 11.51 7.13
C ASP A 579 -26.81 12.66 6.29
N ILE A 580 -27.95 13.20 6.73
CA ILE A 580 -28.70 14.25 6.03
C ILE A 580 -28.67 15.52 6.86
N GLU A 581 -28.57 16.68 6.20
CA GLU A 581 -28.68 17.99 6.85
C GLU A 581 -30.17 18.33 7.10
N PHE A 582 -30.55 18.61 8.35
CA PHE A 582 -31.93 18.87 8.77
C PHE A 582 -31.99 19.93 9.88
N GLY A 583 -33.15 20.55 10.06
CA GLY A 583 -33.45 21.42 11.21
C GLY A 583 -34.23 20.68 12.30
N LEU A 584 -33.95 20.97 13.58
CA LEU A 584 -34.69 20.34 14.70
C LEU A 584 -36.18 20.73 14.69
N ASP A 585 -36.50 21.94 14.23
CA ASP A 585 -37.84 22.44 13.98
C ASP A 585 -38.65 21.51 13.05
N GLU A 586 -38.06 21.05 11.94
CA GLU A 586 -38.71 20.13 11.00
C GLU A 586 -39.09 18.80 11.67
N VAL A 587 -38.26 18.31 12.60
CA VAL A 587 -38.53 17.08 13.37
C VAL A 587 -39.63 17.31 14.40
N LEU A 588 -39.61 18.47 15.07
CA LEU A 588 -40.59 18.86 16.09
C LEU A 588 -41.98 19.12 15.49
N GLU A 589 -42.07 19.74 14.32
CA GLU A 589 -43.35 19.93 13.61
C GLU A 589 -44.00 18.60 13.28
N ARG A 590 -43.22 17.63 12.77
CA ARG A 590 -43.72 16.28 12.48
C ARG A 590 -44.16 15.56 13.75
N LEU A 591 -43.39 15.68 14.83
CA LEU A 591 -43.75 15.12 16.13
C LEU A 591 -45.07 15.71 16.62
N ALA A 592 -45.21 17.04 16.63
CA ALA A 592 -46.40 17.74 17.07
C ALA A 592 -47.62 17.34 16.22
N ALA A 593 -47.49 17.24 14.89
CA ALA A 593 -48.58 16.82 14.01
C ALA A 593 -49.12 15.41 14.35
N VAL A 594 -48.26 14.51 14.86
CA VAL A 594 -48.65 13.14 15.21
C VAL A 594 -49.26 13.05 16.62
N VAL A 595 -48.69 13.77 17.60
CA VAL A 595 -49.05 13.57 19.03
C VAL A 595 -49.96 14.65 19.62
N ALA A 596 -50.13 15.81 18.96
CA ALA A 596 -50.88 16.94 19.51
C ALA A 596 -52.36 16.60 19.74
N GLU A 597 -52.99 15.88 18.82
CA GLU A 597 -54.40 15.50 18.96
C GLU A 597 -54.59 14.51 20.12
N GLN A 598 -53.67 13.56 20.29
CA GLN A 598 -53.70 12.60 21.39
C GLN A 598 -53.48 13.28 22.76
N ALA A 599 -52.64 14.31 22.82
CA ALA A 599 -52.44 15.12 24.02
C ALA A 599 -53.70 15.93 24.33
N ARG A 600 -54.32 16.55 23.31
CA ARG A 600 -55.53 17.38 23.42
C ARG A 600 -56.75 16.58 23.89
N GLU A 601 -56.97 15.39 23.33
CA GLU A 601 -58.03 14.47 23.77
C GLU A 601 -57.90 14.08 25.26
N ARG A 602 -56.68 14.09 25.80
CA ARG A 602 -56.38 13.75 27.19
C ARG A 602 -56.21 14.96 28.11
N GLY A 603 -56.35 16.18 27.58
CA GLY A 603 -56.15 17.42 28.36
C GLY A 603 -54.73 17.57 28.90
N LEU A 604 -53.73 17.08 28.17
CA LEU A 604 -52.31 17.21 28.49
C LEU A 604 -51.71 18.39 27.72
N GLU A 605 -50.86 19.17 28.38
CA GLU A 605 -50.08 20.22 27.73
C GLU A 605 -48.73 19.63 27.27
N LEU A 606 -48.35 19.86 26.02
CA LEU A 606 -47.07 19.41 25.45
C LEU A 606 -46.15 20.62 25.29
N VAL A 607 -45.01 20.61 25.97
CA VAL A 607 -44.06 21.74 26.00
C VAL A 607 -42.69 21.29 25.51
N PHE A 608 -42.10 22.08 24.61
CA PHE A 608 -40.74 21.89 24.12
C PHE A 608 -39.83 23.01 24.66
N ASN A 609 -38.80 22.65 25.42
CA ASN A 609 -37.90 23.61 26.06
C ASN A 609 -36.50 23.53 25.47
N GLY A 610 -35.86 24.67 25.20
CA GLY A 610 -34.45 24.72 24.79
C GLY A 610 -34.19 24.31 23.34
N ALA A 611 -35.23 24.05 22.55
CA ALA A 611 -35.12 23.74 21.12
C ALA A 611 -34.54 24.92 20.33
N GLU A 612 -34.83 26.15 20.76
CA GLU A 612 -34.31 27.41 20.20
C GLU A 612 -32.80 27.61 20.42
N ARG A 613 -32.20 26.84 21.34
CA ARG A 613 -30.76 26.90 21.67
C ARG A 613 -29.94 25.84 20.94
N VAL A 614 -30.60 25.02 20.13
CA VAL A 614 -29.96 24.00 19.28
C VAL A 614 -29.57 24.65 17.94
N SER A 615 -28.45 24.22 17.39
CA SER A 615 -27.90 24.58 16.09
C SER A 615 -28.98 24.49 15.02
N ALA A 616 -29.09 25.54 14.20
CA ALA A 616 -30.13 25.69 13.19
C ALA A 616 -30.13 24.57 12.12
N ARG A 617 -28.96 23.97 11.87
CA ARG A 617 -28.80 22.80 11.00
C ARG A 617 -27.94 21.75 11.68
N LEU A 618 -28.41 20.51 11.67
CA LEU A 618 -27.75 19.32 12.18
C LEU A 618 -27.58 18.33 11.03
N VAL A 619 -26.53 17.50 11.06
CA VAL A 619 -26.33 16.42 10.10
C VAL A 619 -26.42 15.07 10.82
N GLY A 620 -27.33 14.22 10.35
CA GLY A 620 -27.62 12.89 10.87
C GLY A 620 -28.94 12.34 10.29
N ASP A 621 -29.61 11.45 11.00
CA ASP A 621 -30.84 10.80 10.53
C ASP A 621 -32.09 11.39 11.22
N PRO A 622 -32.80 12.35 10.58
CA PRO A 622 -33.97 12.99 11.17
C PRO A 622 -35.15 12.03 11.34
N LEU A 623 -35.25 10.99 10.50
CA LEU A 623 -36.34 10.02 10.57
C LEU A 623 -36.19 9.15 11.82
N ARG A 624 -34.98 8.65 12.10
CA ARG A 624 -34.72 7.82 13.29
C ARG A 624 -34.76 8.63 14.57
N LEU A 625 -34.28 9.87 14.56
CA LEU A 625 -34.44 10.79 15.67
C LEU A 625 -35.93 11.05 15.97
N GLY A 626 -36.72 11.34 14.93
CA GLY A 626 -38.17 11.49 15.05
C GLY A 626 -38.87 10.24 15.58
N GLN A 627 -38.45 9.04 15.13
CA GLN A 627 -38.98 7.76 15.60
C GLN A 627 -38.76 7.56 17.11
N VAL A 628 -37.57 7.89 17.62
CA VAL A 628 -37.27 7.84 19.06
C VAL A 628 -38.15 8.84 19.83
N LEU A 629 -38.27 10.07 19.35
CA LEU A 629 -39.09 11.12 19.99
C LEU A 629 -40.58 10.76 20.01
N ILE A 630 -41.14 10.30 18.90
CA ILE A 630 -42.55 9.87 18.80
C ILE A 630 -42.82 8.71 19.78
N ASN A 631 -41.90 7.76 19.91
CA ASN A 631 -42.07 6.64 20.84
C ASN A 631 -42.10 7.12 22.31
N LEU A 632 -41.13 7.94 22.71
CA LEU A 632 -41.01 8.41 24.09
C LEU A 632 -42.13 9.37 24.48
N VAL A 633 -42.47 10.34 23.61
CA VAL A 633 -43.55 11.30 23.86
C VAL A 633 -44.92 10.62 23.77
N GLY A 634 -45.11 9.69 22.83
CA GLY A 634 -46.31 8.87 22.76
C GLY A 634 -46.53 8.04 24.02
N ASN A 635 -45.46 7.46 24.59
CA ASN A 635 -45.53 6.78 25.89
C ASN A 635 -45.88 7.76 27.02
N ALA A 636 -45.24 8.93 27.08
CA ALA A 636 -45.53 9.95 28.08
C ALA A 636 -47.01 10.37 28.09
N ILE A 637 -47.60 10.61 26.91
CA ILE A 637 -49.03 10.95 26.76
C ILE A 637 -49.93 9.77 27.15
N LYS A 638 -49.54 8.56 26.76
CA LYS A 638 -50.29 7.33 27.03
C LYS A 638 -50.38 7.03 28.53
N PHE A 639 -49.32 7.27 29.30
CA PHE A 639 -49.24 6.96 30.73
C PHE A 639 -49.56 8.14 31.65
N SER A 640 -49.82 9.32 31.09
CA SER A 640 -50.27 10.51 31.80
C SER A 640 -51.79 10.71 31.70
N ALA A 641 -52.40 11.14 32.80
CA ALA A 641 -53.84 11.40 32.86
C ALA A 641 -54.20 12.90 32.80
N ARG A 642 -53.32 13.78 33.30
CA ARG A 642 -53.43 15.25 33.29
C ARG A 642 -52.07 15.87 33.62
N GLY A 643 -51.87 17.14 33.27
CA GLY A 643 -50.62 17.87 33.52
C GLY A 643 -49.81 18.11 32.25
N THR A 644 -48.52 18.37 32.41
CA THR A 644 -47.63 18.80 31.33
C THR A 644 -46.60 17.73 31.00
N VAL A 645 -46.53 17.32 29.75
CA VAL A 645 -45.43 16.50 29.19
C VAL A 645 -44.38 17.46 28.63
N ALA A 646 -43.17 17.42 29.18
CA ALA A 646 -42.08 18.31 28.80
C ALA A 646 -41.01 17.56 28.00
N VAL A 647 -40.51 18.18 26.93
CA VAL A 647 -39.38 17.70 26.15
C VAL A 647 -38.29 18.77 26.18
N ASP A 648 -37.22 18.49 26.93
CA ASP A 648 -36.09 19.40 27.11
C ASP A 648 -34.95 19.05 26.15
N PHE A 649 -34.46 20.04 25.42
CA PHE A 649 -33.31 19.94 24.52
C PHE A 649 -32.11 20.68 25.09
N ARG A 650 -30.94 20.06 25.01
CA ARG A 650 -29.66 20.67 25.32
C ARG A 650 -28.61 20.20 24.33
N GLU A 651 -27.97 21.14 23.65
CA GLU A 651 -26.84 20.84 22.79
C GLU A 651 -25.51 21.10 23.52
N GLU A 652 -24.56 20.18 23.34
CA GLU A 652 -23.16 20.37 23.71
C GLU A 652 -22.30 20.29 22.44
N THR A 653 -21.85 21.44 21.97
CA THR A 653 -21.00 21.56 20.78
C THR A 653 -19.53 21.31 21.18
N GLY A 654 -18.90 20.29 20.61
CA GLY A 654 -17.47 20.02 20.79
C GLY A 654 -16.58 20.82 19.83
N GLU A 655 -15.29 20.96 20.14
CA GLU A 655 -14.30 21.69 19.32
C GLU A 655 -14.09 21.09 17.91
N ASP A 656 -14.47 19.81 17.70
CA ASP A 656 -14.24 19.04 16.47
C ASP A 656 -15.41 19.09 15.45
N GLY A 657 -16.42 19.95 15.65
CA GLY A 657 -17.60 20.04 14.77
C GLY A 657 -18.63 18.91 14.94
N VAL A 658 -18.44 18.05 15.95
CA VAL A 658 -19.42 17.08 16.45
C VAL A 658 -20.21 17.73 17.57
N SER A 659 -21.53 17.68 17.46
CA SER A 659 -22.50 18.21 18.40
C SER A 659 -23.24 17.04 19.07
N VAL A 660 -23.31 17.05 20.41
CA VAL A 660 -24.08 16.06 21.17
C VAL A 660 -25.42 16.68 21.56
N LEU A 661 -26.51 16.15 21.01
CA LEU A 661 -27.86 16.55 21.36
C LEU A 661 -28.35 15.68 22.51
N HIS A 662 -28.62 16.30 23.66
CA HIS A 662 -29.27 15.70 24.81
C HIS A 662 -30.75 16.04 24.81
N VAL A 663 -31.58 15.02 24.99
CA VAL A 663 -33.04 15.15 25.06
C VAL A 663 -33.56 14.48 26.33
N ALA A 664 -34.44 15.16 27.07
CA ALA A 664 -35.16 14.59 28.19
C ALA A 664 -36.67 14.71 27.97
N VAL A 665 -37.39 13.59 28.02
CA VAL A 665 -38.86 13.53 27.96
C VAL A 665 -39.38 13.23 29.37
N SER A 666 -40.11 14.17 29.95
CA SER A 666 -40.63 14.10 31.31
C SER A 666 -42.16 14.03 31.30
N ASP A 667 -42.72 13.07 32.04
CA ASP A 667 -44.17 12.86 32.14
C ASP A 667 -44.64 12.81 33.61
N PRO A 668 -45.81 13.36 33.94
CA PRO A 668 -46.40 13.31 35.28
C PRO A 668 -47.24 12.02 35.49
N GLY A 669 -46.96 10.97 34.73
CA GLY A 669 -47.77 9.75 34.68
C GLY A 669 -47.61 8.85 35.91
N ILE A 670 -48.08 7.62 35.78
CA ILE A 670 -48.12 6.64 36.87
C ILE A 670 -46.74 6.21 37.40
N GLY A 671 -45.66 6.52 36.67
CA GLY A 671 -44.31 6.07 37.01
C GLY A 671 -44.13 4.53 36.95
N LEU A 672 -42.93 4.08 37.29
CA LEU A 672 -42.52 2.67 37.24
C LEU A 672 -41.92 2.24 38.57
N THR A 673 -42.15 0.99 38.96
CA THR A 673 -41.46 0.37 40.09
C THR A 673 -40.01 0.01 39.74
N PRO A 674 -39.11 -0.17 40.72
CA PRO A 674 -37.72 -0.56 40.45
C PRO A 674 -37.58 -1.86 39.65
N ALA A 675 -38.48 -2.82 39.85
CA ALA A 675 -38.51 -4.07 39.10
C ALA A 675 -38.92 -3.87 37.63
N GLN A 676 -39.92 -3.01 37.36
CA GLN A 676 -40.32 -2.66 36.00
C GLN A 676 -39.25 -1.84 35.27
N LEU A 677 -38.53 -0.96 35.99
CA LEU A 677 -37.45 -0.15 35.44
C LEU A 677 -36.26 -1.00 34.97
N ALA A 678 -35.93 -2.08 35.70
CA ALA A 678 -34.80 -2.97 35.37
C ALA A 678 -34.98 -3.74 34.05
N GLY A 679 -36.22 -4.08 33.68
CA GLY A 679 -36.55 -4.81 32.44
C GLY A 679 -37.13 -3.93 31.33
N LEU A 680 -37.11 -2.59 31.49
CA LEU A 680 -37.87 -1.66 30.65
C LEU A 680 -37.44 -1.65 29.17
N PHE A 681 -36.15 -1.85 28.90
CA PHE A 681 -35.58 -1.84 27.55
C PHE A 681 -35.43 -3.24 26.94
N SER A 682 -35.88 -4.29 27.62
CA SER A 682 -35.86 -5.65 27.10
C SER A 682 -36.95 -5.85 26.03
N PRO A 683 -36.67 -6.54 24.90
CA PRO A 683 -37.67 -6.79 23.87
C PRO A 683 -38.88 -7.53 24.44
N PHE A 684 -40.08 -7.14 24.02
CA PHE A 684 -41.38 -7.72 24.45
C PHE A 684 -41.71 -7.55 25.95
N SER A 685 -40.99 -6.69 26.66
CA SER A 685 -41.28 -6.35 28.05
C SER A 685 -42.48 -5.39 28.14
N GLN A 686 -43.47 -5.71 28.96
CA GLN A 686 -44.63 -4.86 29.24
C GLN A 686 -44.75 -4.67 30.76
N ALA A 687 -44.98 -3.43 31.20
CA ALA A 687 -45.06 -3.10 32.62
C ALA A 687 -46.35 -3.63 33.30
N ASP A 688 -47.38 -3.98 32.54
CA ASP A 688 -48.70 -4.39 33.04
C ASP A 688 -49.04 -5.79 32.48
N SER A 689 -48.96 -6.84 33.31
CA SER A 689 -49.22 -8.23 32.91
C SER A 689 -50.71 -8.63 33.03
N SER A 690 -51.59 -7.69 33.37
CA SER A 690 -53.02 -7.96 33.52
C SER A 690 -53.74 -8.05 32.15
N THR A 691 -54.63 -9.03 32.02
CA THR A 691 -55.42 -9.30 30.80
C THR A 691 -56.42 -8.19 30.46
N THR A 692 -56.68 -7.26 31.37
CA THR A 692 -57.52 -6.06 31.19
C THR A 692 -56.72 -4.92 30.58
N ARG A 693 -56.64 -4.88 29.25
CA ARG A 693 -55.88 -3.87 28.48
C ARG A 693 -56.44 -2.45 28.67
N ARG A 694 -55.86 -1.69 29.61
CA ARG A 694 -56.03 -0.22 29.67
C ARG A 694 -54.91 0.53 28.94
N TYR A 695 -53.71 -0.06 28.80
CA TYR A 695 -52.53 0.58 28.20
C TYR A 695 -51.62 -0.41 27.42
N GLY A 696 -52.15 -1.24 26.51
CA GLY A 696 -51.35 -2.22 25.74
C GLY A 696 -50.51 -1.63 24.60
N GLY A 697 -49.29 -2.12 24.37
CA GLY A 697 -48.39 -1.83 23.24
C GLY A 697 -47.45 -3.04 22.98
N THR A 698 -46.70 -3.10 21.89
CA THR A 698 -45.93 -4.31 21.50
C THR A 698 -44.78 -4.69 22.42
N GLY A 699 -44.31 -3.76 23.27
CA GLY A 699 -43.11 -3.95 24.09
C GLY A 699 -41.80 -3.88 23.29
N LEU A 700 -41.86 -3.57 22.00
CA LEU A 700 -40.67 -3.43 21.13
C LEU A 700 -40.16 -1.98 21.05
N GLY A 701 -41.05 -1.01 21.21
CA GLY A 701 -40.75 0.41 21.01
C GLY A 701 -39.52 0.92 21.77
N LEU A 702 -39.45 0.70 23.09
CA LEU A 702 -38.33 1.16 23.90
C LEU A 702 -37.01 0.40 23.61
N ALA A 703 -37.10 -0.87 23.22
CA ALA A 703 -35.94 -1.67 22.81
C ALA A 703 -35.37 -1.17 21.47
N ILE A 704 -36.25 -0.85 20.50
CA ILE A 704 -35.89 -0.23 19.22
C ILE A 704 -35.31 1.16 19.45
N SER A 705 -35.96 2.01 20.26
CA SER A 705 -35.45 3.35 20.58
C SER A 705 -34.06 3.32 21.21
N ARG A 706 -33.82 2.40 22.17
CA ARG A 706 -32.48 2.24 22.76
C ARG A 706 -31.45 1.89 21.69
N ARG A 707 -31.79 0.97 20.79
CA ARG A 707 -30.86 0.48 19.80
C ARG A 707 -30.57 1.50 18.69
N LEU A 708 -31.58 2.26 18.27
CA LEU A 708 -31.40 3.42 17.37
C LEU A 708 -30.50 4.49 17.99
N VAL A 709 -30.69 4.78 19.27
CA VAL A 709 -29.84 5.73 20.03
C VAL A 709 -28.38 5.23 20.13
N GLU A 710 -28.18 3.95 20.41
CA GLU A 710 -26.84 3.32 20.41
C GLU A 710 -26.16 3.42 19.04
N MET A 711 -26.92 3.18 17.95
CA MET A 711 -26.42 3.32 16.59
C MET A 711 -26.07 4.78 16.23
N MET A 712 -26.84 5.75 16.72
CA MET A 712 -26.55 7.19 16.60
C MET A 712 -25.42 7.65 17.55
N GLY A 713 -24.68 6.70 18.15
CA GLY A 713 -23.49 6.97 18.95
C GLY A 713 -23.78 7.56 20.34
N GLY A 714 -24.99 7.38 20.87
CA GLY A 714 -25.38 7.89 22.17
C GLY A 714 -26.01 6.84 23.09
N THR A 715 -26.73 7.28 24.13
CA THR A 715 -27.26 6.40 25.18
C THR A 715 -28.68 6.78 25.56
N LEU A 716 -29.56 5.81 25.84
CA LEU A 716 -30.93 6.01 26.34
C LEU A 716 -31.05 5.44 27.74
N SER A 717 -31.61 6.21 28.66
CA SER A 717 -31.83 5.87 30.06
C SER A 717 -33.19 6.36 30.55
N ALA A 718 -33.69 5.79 31.65
CA ALA A 718 -34.94 6.21 32.27
C ALA A 718 -34.76 6.32 33.79
N ALA A 719 -35.36 7.34 34.38
CA ALA A 719 -35.53 7.51 35.82
C ALA A 719 -37.03 7.65 36.09
N SER A 720 -37.56 6.90 37.04
CA SER A 720 -39.00 6.89 37.31
C SER A 720 -39.27 6.56 38.77
N GLU A 721 -40.30 7.18 39.34
CA GLU A 721 -40.80 6.88 40.69
C GLU A 721 -42.30 6.61 40.59
N TYR A 722 -42.73 5.46 41.09
CA TYR A 722 -44.13 5.04 41.03
C TYR A 722 -45.04 6.09 41.71
N GLY A 723 -46.05 6.55 40.97
CA GLY A 723 -46.99 7.59 41.37
C GLY A 723 -46.52 9.03 41.17
N ARG A 724 -45.28 9.27 40.72
CA ARG A 724 -44.72 10.61 40.50
C ARG A 724 -44.32 10.92 39.05
N GLY A 725 -44.31 9.92 38.17
CA GLY A 725 -43.98 10.10 36.76
C GLY A 725 -42.63 9.52 36.36
N SER A 726 -42.25 9.72 35.10
CA SER A 726 -40.99 9.22 34.54
C SER A 726 -40.26 10.29 33.75
N VAL A 727 -38.94 10.13 33.66
CA VAL A 727 -38.05 10.94 32.83
C VAL A 727 -37.16 10.02 32.01
N PHE A 728 -37.35 10.05 30.70
CA PHE A 728 -36.51 9.35 29.73
C PHE A 728 -35.46 10.31 29.19
N ARG A 729 -34.17 9.96 29.30
CA ARG A 729 -33.07 10.79 28.80
C ARG A 729 -32.30 10.04 27.75
N PHE A 730 -32.09 10.68 26.60
CA PHE A 730 -31.17 10.16 25.60
C PHE A 730 -30.20 11.22 25.08
N SER A 731 -29.07 10.75 24.56
CA SER A 731 -28.12 11.56 23.82
C SER A 731 -27.92 10.96 22.42
N VAL A 732 -27.62 11.80 21.44
CA VAL A 732 -27.21 11.38 20.08
C VAL A 732 -26.07 12.26 19.59
N ARG A 733 -25.16 11.68 18.81
CA ARG A 733 -24.05 12.42 18.19
C ARG A 733 -24.47 12.85 16.79
N LEU A 734 -24.44 14.16 16.55
CA LEU A 734 -24.76 14.80 15.28
C LEU A 734 -23.57 15.68 14.86
N ARG A 735 -23.54 16.13 13.60
CA ARG A 735 -22.56 17.14 13.16
C ARG A 735 -23.25 18.47 12.95
N ALA A 736 -22.58 19.59 13.23
CA ALA A 736 -23.14 20.92 12.98
C ALA A 736 -23.17 21.21 11.46
N GLY A 737 -24.34 21.59 10.94
CA GLY A 737 -24.52 22.02 9.54
C GLY A 737 -23.94 23.41 9.29
N ARG A 738 -23.61 23.72 8.03
CA ARG A 738 -23.03 25.01 7.62
C ARG A 738 -24.09 25.84 6.89
N GLY A 739 -25.04 26.45 7.60
CA GLY A 739 -26.05 27.29 6.97
C GLY A 739 -26.73 28.29 7.92
N VAL A 740 -26.81 29.55 7.49
CA VAL A 740 -27.67 30.59 8.07
C VAL A 740 -29.12 30.30 7.66
N ALA A 741 -30.05 30.46 8.61
CA ALA A 741 -31.48 30.23 8.43
C ALA A 741 -32.07 30.92 7.18
N SER A 742 -32.91 30.19 6.44
CA SER A 742 -33.92 30.75 5.54
C SER A 742 -35.30 30.29 6.03
N PRO A 743 -36.34 31.14 5.93
CA PRO A 743 -37.55 31.02 6.73
C PRO A 743 -38.44 29.87 6.28
N SER A 744 -39.10 29.30 7.29
CA SER A 744 -40.12 28.26 7.25
C SER A 744 -41.27 28.61 6.29
N GLY A 745 -41.72 27.64 5.50
CA GLY A 745 -42.89 27.76 4.62
C GLY A 745 -43.70 26.45 4.59
N SER A 746 -44.77 26.42 5.35
CA SER A 746 -45.81 25.39 5.38
C SER A 746 -46.69 25.40 4.13
N GLY A 747 -47.02 24.23 3.56
CA GLY A 747 -48.27 23.92 2.84
C GLY A 747 -48.65 24.68 1.56
N ALA A 748 -48.03 25.83 1.27
CA ALA A 748 -48.31 26.67 0.10
C ALA A 748 -47.36 26.39 -1.08
N ASP A 749 -46.26 25.67 -0.84
CA ASP A 749 -45.24 25.38 -1.87
C ASP A 749 -45.68 24.33 -2.90
N THR A 750 -46.61 23.42 -2.56
CA THR A 750 -47.01 22.33 -3.48
C THR A 750 -47.79 22.85 -4.69
N ASP A 751 -48.64 23.87 -4.51
CA ASP A 751 -49.36 24.53 -5.61
C ASP A 751 -48.43 25.44 -6.44
N VAL A 752 -47.43 26.05 -5.80
CA VAL A 752 -46.39 26.85 -6.48
C VAL A 752 -45.47 25.93 -7.31
N LEU A 753 -45.08 24.76 -6.78
CA LEU A 753 -44.30 23.73 -7.48
C LEU A 753 -45.10 23.08 -8.62
N ALA A 754 -46.40 22.84 -8.43
CA ALA A 754 -47.29 22.37 -9.49
C ALA A 754 -47.41 23.43 -10.61
N GLY A 755 -47.48 24.72 -10.26
CA GLY A 755 -47.44 25.83 -11.21
C GLY A 755 -46.15 25.88 -12.06
N GLN A 756 -45.00 25.55 -11.49
CA GLN A 756 -43.71 25.45 -12.22
C GLN A 756 -43.65 24.25 -13.17
N LEU A 757 -44.44 23.20 -12.90
CA LEU A 757 -44.49 21.95 -13.65
C LEU A 757 -45.63 21.89 -14.67
N LEU A 758 -46.45 22.95 -14.76
CA LEU A 758 -47.66 22.95 -15.57
C LEU A 758 -47.35 22.63 -17.05
N GLY A 759 -48.05 21.62 -17.59
CA GLY A 759 -47.91 21.18 -18.97
C GLY A 759 -46.64 20.39 -19.33
N ALA A 760 -45.78 20.05 -18.36
CA ALA A 760 -44.63 19.19 -18.59
C ALA A 760 -45.06 17.79 -19.07
N ASP A 761 -44.37 17.24 -20.07
CA ASP A 761 -44.59 15.90 -20.63
C ASP A 761 -43.74 14.87 -19.88
N ILE A 762 -44.38 14.05 -19.05
CA ILE A 762 -43.75 13.04 -18.21
C ILE A 762 -44.04 11.65 -18.78
N LEU A 763 -42.99 10.89 -19.09
CA LEU A 763 -43.14 9.48 -19.45
C LEU A 763 -43.12 8.64 -18.17
N LEU A 764 -44.20 7.93 -17.88
CA LEU A 764 -44.31 7.01 -16.74
C LEU A 764 -44.14 5.56 -17.22
N VAL A 765 -43.14 4.87 -16.69
CA VAL A 765 -42.84 3.46 -17.00
C VAL A 765 -43.11 2.61 -15.76
N GLU A 766 -44.25 1.91 -15.76
CA GLU A 766 -44.74 1.10 -14.62
C GLU A 766 -45.50 -0.13 -15.16
N ASP A 767 -45.12 -1.33 -14.70
CA ASP A 767 -45.73 -2.60 -15.11
C ASP A 767 -47.02 -2.92 -14.34
N ASN A 768 -47.17 -2.40 -13.11
CA ASN A 768 -48.37 -2.56 -12.31
C ASN A 768 -49.48 -1.59 -12.75
N VAL A 769 -50.53 -2.15 -13.33
CA VAL A 769 -51.71 -1.43 -13.86
C VAL A 769 -52.33 -0.48 -12.83
N ILE A 770 -52.44 -0.89 -11.56
CA ILE A 770 -53.08 -0.09 -10.51
C ILE A 770 -52.21 1.11 -10.12
N ASN A 771 -50.91 0.90 -9.91
CA ASN A 771 -49.98 1.99 -9.58
C ASN A 771 -49.89 3.01 -10.73
N ARG A 772 -49.92 2.50 -11.96
CA ARG A 772 -49.89 3.31 -13.18
C ARG A 772 -51.11 4.21 -13.28
N GLU A 773 -52.31 3.67 -13.07
CA GLU A 773 -53.56 4.45 -13.07
C GLU A 773 -53.55 5.53 -11.98
N ILE A 774 -53.13 5.17 -10.76
CA ILE A 774 -53.04 6.11 -9.63
C ILE A 774 -52.06 7.26 -9.93
N LEU A 775 -50.87 6.96 -10.44
CA LEU A 775 -49.86 8.00 -10.72
C LEU A 775 -50.26 8.88 -11.91
N VAL A 776 -50.95 8.33 -12.91
CA VAL A 776 -51.51 9.11 -14.02
C VAL A 776 -52.57 10.08 -13.52
N GLU A 777 -53.48 9.64 -12.65
CA GLU A 777 -54.54 10.48 -12.09
C GLU A 777 -53.97 11.57 -11.16
N LEU A 778 -53.11 11.20 -10.20
CA LEU A 778 -52.53 12.15 -9.23
C LEU A 778 -51.63 13.24 -9.85
N LEU A 779 -50.91 12.91 -10.93
CA LEU A 779 -50.08 13.87 -11.68
C LEU A 779 -50.91 14.66 -12.70
N GLY A 780 -51.93 14.04 -13.29
CA GLY A 780 -52.89 14.68 -14.19
C GLY A 780 -53.70 15.78 -13.50
N ASP A 781 -54.16 15.53 -12.27
CA ASP A 781 -54.90 16.49 -11.44
C ASP A 781 -54.09 17.75 -11.09
N ARG A 782 -52.76 17.71 -11.27
CA ARG A 782 -51.84 18.85 -11.07
C ARG A 782 -51.35 19.48 -12.37
N GLY A 783 -51.97 19.14 -13.51
CA GLY A 783 -51.70 19.76 -14.80
C GLY A 783 -50.46 19.24 -15.55
N LEU A 784 -49.89 18.10 -15.15
CA LEU A 784 -48.83 17.43 -15.91
C LEU A 784 -49.43 16.53 -17.00
N ARG A 785 -48.74 16.41 -18.14
CA ARG A 785 -49.12 15.46 -19.21
C ARG A 785 -48.36 14.16 -18.99
N VAL A 786 -49.05 13.11 -18.54
CA VAL A 786 -48.43 11.82 -18.27
C VAL A 786 -48.70 10.83 -19.39
N ARG A 787 -47.64 10.24 -19.96
CA ARG A 787 -47.73 9.15 -20.94
C ARG A 787 -47.33 7.83 -20.26
N PRO A 788 -48.26 6.90 -20.03
CA PRO A 788 -47.94 5.62 -19.43
C PRO A 788 -47.41 4.61 -20.46
N VAL A 789 -46.40 3.83 -20.09
CA VAL A 789 -45.88 2.66 -20.82
C VAL A 789 -45.55 1.55 -19.82
N GLU A 790 -45.49 0.29 -20.28
CA GLU A 790 -45.51 -0.87 -19.37
C GLU A 790 -44.14 -1.51 -19.11
N ASN A 791 -43.14 -1.21 -19.94
CA ASN A 791 -41.79 -1.78 -19.81
C ASN A 791 -40.73 -0.93 -20.51
N GLY A 792 -39.47 -1.29 -20.30
CA GLY A 792 -38.31 -0.60 -20.84
C GLY A 792 -38.25 -0.47 -22.36
N LEU A 793 -38.69 -1.48 -23.09
CA LEU A 793 -38.67 -1.47 -24.57
C LEU A 793 -39.69 -0.47 -25.13
N GLN A 794 -40.89 -0.43 -24.55
CA GLN A 794 -41.90 0.57 -24.90
C GLN A 794 -41.44 1.98 -24.50
N ALA A 795 -40.70 2.13 -23.40
CA ALA A 795 -40.12 3.41 -23.01
C ALA A 795 -39.11 3.93 -24.04
N LEU A 796 -38.21 3.08 -24.57
CA LEU A 796 -37.28 3.47 -25.64
C LEU A 796 -38.01 3.92 -26.91
N GLN A 797 -39.06 3.20 -27.30
CA GLN A 797 -39.90 3.56 -28.45
C GLN A 797 -40.63 4.89 -28.24
N ALA A 798 -41.19 5.10 -27.03
CA ALA A 798 -41.92 6.30 -26.68
C ALA A 798 -41.02 7.54 -26.59
N VAL A 799 -39.77 7.40 -26.10
CA VAL A 799 -38.76 8.47 -26.10
C VAL A 799 -38.28 8.79 -27.52
N ALA A 800 -38.10 7.77 -28.36
CA ALA A 800 -37.72 7.94 -29.76
C ALA A 800 -38.81 8.64 -30.60
N ALA A 801 -40.08 8.32 -30.35
CA ALA A 801 -41.22 8.96 -31.01
C ALA A 801 -41.39 10.42 -30.58
N ARG A 802 -41.25 10.69 -29.27
CA ARG A 802 -41.30 12.05 -28.72
C ARG A 802 -40.55 12.13 -27.39
N LYS A 803 -39.49 12.95 -27.37
CA LYS A 803 -38.67 13.18 -26.16
C LYS A 803 -39.53 13.84 -25.06
N PRO A 804 -39.67 13.21 -23.88
CA PRO A 804 -40.37 13.80 -22.74
C PRO A 804 -39.47 14.81 -22.00
N ASP A 805 -40.07 15.59 -21.11
CA ASP A 805 -39.37 16.52 -20.21
C ASP A 805 -38.72 15.78 -19.03
N ALA A 806 -39.31 14.66 -18.57
CA ALA A 806 -38.70 13.70 -17.66
C ALA A 806 -39.30 12.30 -17.81
N VAL A 807 -38.59 11.29 -17.30
CA VAL A 807 -39.04 9.90 -17.24
C VAL A 807 -39.14 9.46 -15.78
N LEU A 808 -40.30 8.99 -15.36
CA LEU A 808 -40.49 8.24 -14.11
C LEU A 808 -40.39 6.75 -14.44
N MET A 809 -39.39 6.07 -13.89
CA MET A 809 -38.99 4.73 -14.33
C MET A 809 -39.01 3.74 -13.17
N ASP A 810 -39.88 2.73 -13.21
CA ASP A 810 -39.74 1.59 -12.30
C ASP A 810 -38.43 0.83 -12.56
N CYS A 811 -37.72 0.46 -11.49
CA CYS A 811 -36.47 -0.29 -11.58
C CYS A 811 -36.69 -1.77 -11.95
N GLN A 812 -37.80 -2.37 -11.53
CA GLN A 812 -38.06 -3.81 -11.68
C GLN A 812 -39.26 -4.04 -12.59
N MET A 813 -39.01 -4.35 -13.86
CA MET A 813 -40.06 -4.60 -14.86
C MET A 813 -39.69 -5.77 -15.76
N PRO A 814 -40.67 -6.53 -16.27
CA PRO A 814 -40.44 -7.61 -17.23
C PRO A 814 -39.96 -7.10 -18.60
N VAL A 815 -39.41 -8.01 -19.42
CA VAL A 815 -38.88 -7.77 -20.79
C VAL A 815 -37.59 -6.95 -20.83
N MET A 816 -37.59 -5.74 -20.27
CA MET A 816 -36.42 -4.87 -20.16
C MET A 816 -36.54 -4.05 -18.88
N ASP A 817 -35.57 -4.22 -17.97
CA ASP A 817 -35.60 -3.58 -16.66
C ASP A 817 -35.24 -2.08 -16.73
N GLY A 818 -35.54 -1.33 -15.66
CA GLY A 818 -35.32 0.12 -15.64
C GLY A 818 -33.85 0.53 -15.78
N TYR A 819 -32.91 -0.29 -15.28
CA TYR A 819 -31.47 -0.03 -15.35
C TYR A 819 -30.92 -0.21 -16.77
N GLU A 820 -31.30 -1.29 -17.44
CA GLU A 820 -30.97 -1.57 -18.82
C GLU A 820 -31.55 -0.49 -19.75
N THR A 821 -32.80 -0.08 -19.49
CA THR A 821 -33.48 1.00 -20.23
C THR A 821 -32.74 2.32 -20.08
N CYS A 822 -32.33 2.69 -18.86
CA CYS A 822 -31.58 3.90 -18.61
C CYS A 822 -30.22 3.88 -19.33
N ARG A 823 -29.48 2.77 -19.27
CA ARG A 823 -28.20 2.62 -20.00
C ARG A 823 -28.39 2.76 -21.52
N ALA A 824 -29.45 2.17 -22.08
CA ALA A 824 -29.78 2.30 -23.50
C ALA A 824 -30.11 3.76 -23.89
N LEU A 825 -30.86 4.49 -23.06
CA LEU A 825 -31.13 5.92 -23.26
C LEU A 825 -29.85 6.76 -23.19
N ARG A 826 -28.96 6.49 -22.22
CA ARG A 826 -27.70 7.23 -22.02
C ARG A 826 -26.66 6.97 -23.12
N ALA A 827 -26.70 5.80 -23.74
CA ALA A 827 -25.83 5.47 -24.88
C ALA A 827 -26.13 6.34 -26.12
N ASN A 828 -27.34 6.90 -26.23
CA ASN A 828 -27.71 7.82 -27.30
C ASN A 828 -27.42 9.28 -26.89
N PRO A 829 -26.53 10.01 -27.62
CA PRO A 829 -26.19 11.40 -27.31
C PRO A 829 -27.40 12.34 -27.21
N ALA A 830 -28.49 12.07 -27.94
CA ALA A 830 -29.70 12.91 -27.93
C ALA A 830 -30.47 12.88 -26.59
N TYR A 831 -30.26 11.85 -25.77
CA TYR A 831 -30.96 11.64 -24.48
C TYR A 831 -30.02 11.57 -23.29
N ARG A 832 -28.74 11.91 -23.46
CA ARG A 832 -27.73 11.90 -22.39
C ARG A 832 -28.19 12.71 -21.17
N ASP A 833 -28.81 13.87 -21.40
CA ASP A 833 -29.22 14.79 -20.35
C ASP A 833 -30.72 14.69 -20.00
N LEU A 834 -31.45 13.72 -20.57
CA LEU A 834 -32.87 13.52 -20.27
C LEU A 834 -33.05 13.15 -18.79
N PRO A 835 -33.82 13.89 -17.97
CA PRO A 835 -34.05 13.52 -16.58
C PRO A 835 -34.75 12.18 -16.44
N ILE A 836 -34.15 11.23 -15.72
CA ILE A 836 -34.73 9.92 -15.39
C ILE A 836 -34.77 9.78 -13.87
N ILE A 837 -35.97 9.68 -13.31
CA ILE A 837 -36.23 9.51 -11.88
C ILE A 837 -36.70 8.07 -11.64
N ALA A 838 -35.96 7.32 -10.85
CA ALA A 838 -36.24 5.94 -10.54
C ALA A 838 -37.37 5.80 -9.51
N LEU A 839 -38.27 4.84 -9.70
CA LEU A 839 -39.25 4.40 -8.71
C LEU A 839 -38.79 3.03 -8.20
N THR A 840 -38.33 2.94 -6.96
CA THR A 840 -37.75 1.70 -6.39
C THR A 840 -38.57 1.18 -5.21
N ALA A 841 -38.61 -0.14 -5.02
CA ALA A 841 -39.27 -0.77 -3.88
C ALA A 841 -38.57 -0.49 -2.53
N ASN A 842 -37.29 -0.09 -2.54
CA ASN A 842 -36.52 0.23 -1.33
C ASN A 842 -35.53 1.37 -1.65
N ALA A 843 -35.66 2.52 -0.97
CA ALA A 843 -34.80 3.69 -1.19
C ALA A 843 -33.47 3.65 -0.41
N LEU A 844 -33.19 2.56 0.30
CA LEU A 844 -32.02 2.38 1.17
C LEU A 844 -31.05 1.33 0.59
N GLY A 845 -29.77 1.68 0.45
CA GLY A 845 -28.68 0.77 0.06
C GLY A 845 -28.49 0.56 -1.45
N SER A 846 -27.95 -0.62 -1.82
CA SER A 846 -27.39 -1.02 -3.12
C SER A 846 -28.18 -0.64 -4.39
N ASP A 847 -29.50 -0.43 -4.29
CA ASP A 847 -30.31 0.00 -5.44
C ASP A 847 -30.05 1.46 -5.83
N ARG A 848 -29.66 2.32 -4.88
CA ARG A 848 -29.22 3.71 -5.14
C ARG A 848 -27.96 3.75 -5.99
N GLU A 849 -26.94 2.97 -5.62
CA GLU A 849 -25.68 2.90 -6.37
C GLU A 849 -25.93 2.38 -7.78
N ARG A 850 -26.75 1.33 -7.93
CA ARG A 850 -27.15 0.79 -9.24
C ARG A 850 -27.93 1.80 -10.08
N CYS A 851 -28.80 2.63 -9.49
CA CYS A 851 -29.52 3.69 -10.19
C CYS A 851 -28.56 4.76 -10.72
N LEU A 852 -27.60 5.20 -9.90
CA LEU A 852 -26.61 6.21 -10.27
C LEU A 852 -25.62 5.67 -11.32
N GLU A 853 -25.13 4.44 -11.17
CA GLU A 853 -24.28 3.75 -12.15
C GLU A 853 -24.97 3.55 -13.50
N ALA A 854 -26.29 3.29 -13.49
CA ALA A 854 -27.09 3.21 -14.71
C ALA A 854 -27.32 4.58 -15.38
N GLY A 855 -27.03 5.69 -14.68
CA GLY A 855 -27.15 7.06 -15.19
C GLY A 855 -28.48 7.75 -14.87
N MET A 856 -29.23 7.30 -13.87
CA MET A 856 -30.47 7.95 -13.41
C MET A 856 -30.15 9.18 -12.54
N ASN A 857 -31.03 10.19 -12.58
CA ASN A 857 -30.82 11.50 -11.95
C ASN A 857 -31.31 11.56 -10.50
N ALA A 858 -32.36 10.81 -10.18
CA ALA A 858 -32.95 10.73 -8.84
C ALA A 858 -33.65 9.39 -8.65
N TYR A 859 -34.06 9.09 -7.41
CA TYR A 859 -34.80 7.89 -7.07
C TYR A 859 -35.81 8.19 -5.96
N LEU A 860 -36.94 7.47 -5.95
CA LEU A 860 -38.02 7.59 -4.97
C LEU A 860 -38.48 6.21 -4.54
N ALA A 861 -38.72 6.03 -3.23
CA ALA A 861 -39.24 4.78 -2.68
C ALA A 861 -40.74 4.63 -2.99
N LYS A 862 -41.19 3.39 -3.26
CA LYS A 862 -42.58 2.99 -3.28
C LYS A 862 -43.03 2.59 -1.85
N PRO A 863 -44.23 2.99 -1.37
CA PRO A 863 -45.25 3.78 -2.06
C PRO A 863 -44.80 5.24 -2.25
N VAL A 864 -45.05 5.78 -3.45
CA VAL A 864 -44.52 7.08 -3.88
C VAL A 864 -45.19 8.21 -3.09
N ASP A 865 -44.39 8.97 -2.34
CA ASP A 865 -44.82 10.23 -1.71
C ASP A 865 -44.95 11.31 -2.79
N LEU A 866 -46.15 11.87 -2.90
CA LEU A 866 -46.54 12.80 -3.95
C LEU A 866 -45.81 14.14 -3.86
N ASP A 867 -45.54 14.64 -2.65
CA ASP A 867 -44.82 15.89 -2.44
C ASP A 867 -43.32 15.69 -2.75
N ALA A 868 -42.76 14.52 -2.38
CA ALA A 868 -41.41 14.15 -2.76
C ALA A 868 -41.26 14.01 -4.29
N LEU A 869 -42.25 13.43 -4.97
CA LEU A 869 -42.29 13.28 -6.42
C LEU A 869 -42.33 14.63 -7.14
N LEU A 870 -43.21 15.55 -6.71
CA LEU A 870 -43.33 16.87 -7.31
C LEU A 870 -42.07 17.72 -7.11
N ARG A 871 -41.44 17.65 -5.93
CA ARG A 871 -40.15 18.31 -5.68
C ARG A 871 -39.03 17.76 -6.56
N ALA A 872 -38.97 16.45 -6.74
CA ALA A 872 -37.99 15.81 -7.62
C ALA A 872 -38.20 16.24 -9.08
N LEU A 873 -39.46 16.24 -9.55
CA LEU A 873 -39.80 16.72 -10.89
C LEU A 873 -39.47 18.20 -11.06
N ALA A 874 -39.86 19.08 -10.13
CA ALA A 874 -39.60 20.51 -10.21
C ALA A 874 -38.11 20.84 -10.28
N ARG A 875 -37.28 20.12 -9.51
CA ARG A 875 -35.83 20.29 -9.51
C ARG A 875 -35.19 19.98 -10.87
N TRP A 876 -35.63 18.91 -11.53
CA TRP A 876 -35.00 18.41 -12.76
C TRP A 876 -35.66 18.90 -14.05
N VAL A 877 -36.95 19.23 -14.01
CA VAL A 877 -37.71 19.81 -15.14
C VAL A 877 -37.58 21.33 -15.14
N GLY A 878 -37.64 21.99 -13.96
CA GLY A 878 -37.55 23.46 -13.84
C GLY A 878 -36.19 24.03 -14.26
N SER A 879 -35.09 23.31 -14.02
CA SER A 879 -33.74 23.70 -14.46
C SER A 879 -33.57 23.67 -15.99
N ALA A 880 -34.35 22.87 -16.71
CA ALA A 880 -34.30 22.79 -18.17
C ALA A 880 -35.18 23.86 -18.85
N ARG A 881 -36.22 24.34 -18.15
CA ARG A 881 -37.19 25.33 -18.64
C ARG A 881 -36.80 26.78 -18.35
N ALA A 882 -35.99 27.06 -17.33
CA ALA A 882 -35.60 28.41 -16.91
C ALA A 882 -34.63 29.17 -17.87
N ALA A 883 -34.31 28.61 -19.04
CA ALA A 883 -33.36 29.21 -20.01
C ALA A 883 -34.02 30.06 -21.12
N ALA A 884 -35.32 30.32 -21.07
CA ALA A 884 -35.98 31.16 -22.08
C ALA A 884 -37.18 31.92 -21.52
N GLU A 885 -37.14 33.27 -21.53
CA GLU A 885 -38.29 34.19 -21.38
C GLU A 885 -37.87 35.63 -21.79
N PRO A 886 -38.78 36.63 -21.95
CA PRO A 886 -40.21 36.63 -22.34
C PRO A 886 -40.61 37.81 -23.27
N VAL A 887 -41.88 37.90 -23.78
CA VAL A 887 -42.57 39.19 -24.10
C VAL A 887 -44.11 39.06 -23.99
N LEU A 888 -44.77 40.04 -23.34
CA LEU A 888 -46.23 40.32 -23.29
C LEU A 888 -46.64 41.50 -24.19
N PRO A 889 -47.93 41.66 -24.57
CA PRO A 889 -48.59 42.98 -24.48
C PRO A 889 -50.06 42.97 -24.02
N ALA A 890 -50.64 44.18 -23.86
CA ALA A 890 -51.75 44.56 -22.96
C ALA A 890 -53.04 45.12 -23.62
N ALA A 891 -54.15 45.14 -22.82
CA ALA A 891 -55.36 46.02 -22.80
C ALA A 891 -56.37 45.96 -23.99
N SER A 892 -57.71 46.19 -23.93
CA SER A 892 -58.67 46.92 -23.04
C SER A 892 -60.16 46.80 -23.53
N GLY A 893 -61.17 47.05 -22.65
CA GLY A 893 -62.56 47.60 -22.88
C GLY A 893 -63.63 46.78 -23.66
N THR A 894 -64.98 46.85 -23.57
CA THR A 894 -66.04 47.61 -22.82
C THR A 894 -67.45 46.96 -23.10
N ASP A 895 -68.37 47.04 -22.13
CA ASP A 895 -69.87 46.98 -22.04
C ASP A 895 -70.87 46.45 -23.12
N SER A 896 -71.90 45.76 -22.57
CA SER A 896 -73.37 45.83 -22.80
C SER A 896 -74.13 44.73 -23.58
N ASP A 897 -74.92 43.97 -22.80
CA ASP A 897 -76.28 43.42 -23.02
C ASP A 897 -76.60 42.58 -24.28
N SER A 898 -76.16 41.32 -24.24
CA SER A 898 -76.89 40.19 -24.82
C SER A 898 -76.50 38.95 -24.01
N THR A 899 -77.45 38.17 -23.49
CA THR A 899 -77.07 36.92 -22.78
C THR A 899 -76.23 36.07 -23.73
N PRO A 900 -74.93 35.86 -23.44
CA PRO A 900 -74.01 35.27 -24.39
C PRO A 900 -74.31 33.78 -24.54
N ALA A 901 -74.09 33.22 -25.73
CA ALA A 901 -74.26 31.78 -25.98
C ALA A 901 -73.35 30.94 -25.07
N ILE A 902 -72.25 31.54 -24.59
CA ILE A 902 -71.35 31.02 -23.58
C ILE A 902 -71.25 32.05 -22.46
N ASP A 903 -71.74 31.71 -21.27
CA ASP A 903 -71.58 32.53 -20.08
C ASP A 903 -70.18 32.34 -19.49
N MET A 904 -69.28 33.24 -19.90
CA MET A 904 -67.89 33.28 -19.43
C MET A 904 -67.81 33.47 -17.91
N ALA A 905 -68.75 34.19 -17.29
CA ALA A 905 -68.76 34.43 -15.85
C ALA A 905 -69.15 33.17 -15.06
N ALA A 906 -69.95 32.29 -15.66
CA ALA A 906 -70.30 30.98 -15.09
C ALA A 906 -69.22 29.91 -15.34
N GLY A 907 -68.53 29.96 -16.48
CA GLY A 907 -67.56 28.93 -16.86
C GLY A 907 -66.10 29.18 -16.44
N LEU A 908 -65.63 30.44 -16.37
CA LEU A 908 -64.25 30.73 -15.88
C LEU A 908 -63.99 30.21 -14.46
N PRO A 909 -64.89 30.40 -13.47
CA PRO A 909 -64.65 29.90 -12.12
C PRO A 909 -64.51 28.37 -12.07
N ARG A 910 -65.13 27.64 -13.02
CA ARG A 910 -65.08 26.18 -13.11
C ARG A 910 -63.75 25.66 -13.66
N VAL A 911 -62.92 26.56 -14.19
CA VAL A 911 -61.51 26.32 -14.56
C VAL A 911 -60.56 27.24 -13.79
N ASP A 912 -60.96 27.62 -12.57
CA ASP A 912 -60.18 28.44 -11.64
C ASP A 912 -59.71 29.78 -12.22
N HIS A 913 -60.60 30.43 -12.98
CA HIS A 913 -60.37 31.70 -13.66
C HIS A 913 -59.21 31.71 -14.68
N ASN A 914 -58.68 30.54 -15.06
CA ASN A 914 -57.62 30.42 -16.05
C ASN A 914 -58.15 30.63 -17.46
N ARG A 915 -58.12 31.90 -17.91
CA ARG A 915 -58.71 32.37 -19.16
C ARG A 915 -58.12 31.72 -20.41
N GLU A 916 -56.82 31.43 -20.41
CA GLU A 916 -56.13 30.81 -21.55
C GLU A 916 -56.51 29.32 -21.70
N LEU A 917 -56.56 28.60 -20.57
CA LEU A 917 -57.06 27.22 -20.54
C LEU A 917 -58.54 27.16 -20.92
N TYR A 918 -59.34 28.11 -20.43
CA TYR A 918 -60.76 28.21 -20.75
C TYR A 918 -61.01 28.37 -22.24
N PHE A 919 -60.29 29.27 -22.92
CA PHE A 919 -60.39 29.43 -24.37
C PHE A 919 -59.90 28.22 -25.15
N ARG A 920 -58.82 27.55 -24.69
CA ARG A 920 -58.38 26.28 -25.28
C ARG A 920 -59.43 25.19 -25.16
N LEU A 921 -60.09 25.06 -24.01
CA LEU A 921 -61.15 24.08 -23.79
C LEU A 921 -62.39 24.39 -24.62
N LEU A 922 -62.75 25.67 -24.78
CA LEU A 922 -63.83 26.08 -25.70
C LEU A 922 -63.53 25.70 -27.16
N ARG A 923 -62.31 25.98 -27.65
CA ARG A 923 -61.90 25.58 -29.02
C ARG A 923 -61.87 24.05 -29.18
N LYS A 924 -61.33 23.33 -28.20
CA LYS A 924 -61.33 21.85 -28.19
C LYS A 924 -62.76 21.28 -28.17
N PHE A 925 -63.67 21.88 -27.42
CA PHE A 925 -65.08 21.49 -27.39
C PHE A 925 -65.75 21.71 -28.76
N ARG A 926 -65.47 22.84 -29.43
CA ARG A 926 -65.91 23.10 -30.80
C ARG A 926 -65.38 22.05 -31.79
N ASP A 927 -64.12 21.64 -31.66
CA ASP A 927 -63.48 20.75 -32.63
C ASP A 927 -63.83 19.27 -32.43
N GLU A 928 -64.02 18.84 -31.18
CA GLU A 928 -64.21 17.41 -30.86
C GLU A 928 -65.67 17.01 -30.57
N HIS A 929 -66.48 17.91 -30.02
CA HIS A 929 -67.81 17.54 -29.50
C HIS A 929 -69.00 18.10 -30.29
N LEU A 930 -68.82 19.21 -31.01
CA LEU A 930 -69.88 19.79 -31.86
C LEU A 930 -70.01 19.10 -33.24
N PRO A 931 -68.93 18.78 -33.98
CA PRO A 931 -69.03 18.34 -35.36
C PRO A 931 -69.58 16.91 -35.44
N GLY A 932 -70.67 16.72 -36.19
CA GLY A 932 -71.23 15.40 -36.44
C GLY A 932 -71.97 14.76 -35.26
N PHE A 933 -72.15 15.48 -34.13
CA PHE A 933 -72.89 14.97 -32.97
C PHE A 933 -74.32 14.53 -33.36
N GLU A 934 -75.04 15.36 -34.11
CA GLU A 934 -76.41 15.07 -34.55
C GLU A 934 -76.48 13.79 -35.38
N VAL A 935 -75.54 13.62 -36.32
CA VAL A 935 -75.47 12.45 -37.20
C VAL A 935 -75.14 11.19 -36.39
N ALA A 936 -74.18 11.27 -35.48
CA ALA A 936 -73.77 10.14 -34.63
C ALA A 936 -74.89 9.73 -33.65
N PHE A 937 -75.57 10.71 -33.05
CA PHE A 937 -76.69 10.46 -32.15
C PHE A 937 -77.88 9.86 -32.90
N ARG A 938 -78.25 10.42 -34.07
CA ARG A 938 -79.33 9.90 -34.93
C ARG A 938 -79.04 8.48 -35.40
N ALA A 939 -77.80 8.18 -35.79
CA ALA A 939 -77.38 6.84 -36.18
C ALA A 939 -77.48 5.83 -35.02
N ALA A 940 -77.06 6.23 -33.81
CA ALA A 940 -77.17 5.38 -32.62
C ALA A 940 -78.63 5.14 -32.20
N ALA A 941 -79.48 6.15 -32.29
CA ALA A 941 -80.92 6.04 -32.02
C ALA A 941 -81.64 5.15 -33.05
N ALA A 942 -81.37 5.34 -34.35
CA ALA A 942 -81.95 4.55 -35.43
C ALA A 942 -81.51 3.07 -35.40
N ALA A 943 -80.29 2.80 -34.91
CA ALA A 943 -79.78 1.44 -34.69
C ALA A 943 -80.30 0.79 -33.39
N GLY A 944 -81.16 1.47 -32.61
CA GLY A 944 -81.69 0.98 -31.34
C GLY A 944 -80.68 0.97 -30.18
N HIS A 945 -79.50 1.58 -30.35
CA HIS A 945 -78.45 1.66 -29.35
C HIS A 945 -78.67 2.84 -28.38
N TRP A 946 -79.81 2.82 -27.70
CA TRP A 946 -80.27 3.93 -26.85
C TRP A 946 -79.33 4.29 -25.69
N GLU A 947 -78.61 3.32 -25.11
CA GLU A 947 -77.58 3.61 -24.09
C GLU A 947 -76.33 4.30 -24.65
N ALA A 948 -75.98 4.05 -25.91
CA ALA A 948 -74.88 4.78 -26.56
C ALA A 948 -75.29 6.23 -26.87
N ALA A 949 -76.51 6.42 -27.39
CA ALA A 949 -77.09 7.74 -27.61
C ALA A 949 -77.24 8.52 -26.29
N ARG A 950 -77.78 7.89 -25.24
CA ARG A 950 -77.91 8.52 -23.92
C ARG A 950 -76.57 8.97 -23.36
N ARG A 951 -75.51 8.15 -23.48
CA ARG A 951 -74.17 8.50 -23.01
C ARG A 951 -73.56 9.66 -23.78
N SER A 952 -73.76 9.74 -25.10
CA SER A 952 -73.25 10.89 -25.87
C SER A 952 -73.97 12.19 -25.50
N ALA A 953 -75.30 12.17 -25.30
CA ALA A 953 -76.05 13.33 -24.78
C ALA A 953 -75.64 13.71 -23.34
N HIS A 954 -75.41 12.72 -22.47
CA HIS A 954 -74.92 12.95 -21.11
C HIS A 954 -73.54 13.62 -21.10
N SER A 955 -72.64 13.16 -21.98
CA SER A 955 -71.31 13.75 -22.14
C SER A 955 -71.40 15.17 -22.66
N LEU A 956 -72.20 15.43 -23.71
CA LEU A 956 -72.37 16.76 -24.27
C LEU A 956 -72.94 17.75 -23.24
N LYS A 957 -73.93 17.31 -22.46
CA LYS A 957 -74.53 18.08 -21.35
C LYS A 957 -73.50 18.48 -20.30
N GLY A 958 -72.71 17.52 -19.82
CA GLY A 958 -71.70 17.75 -18.78
C GLY A 958 -70.65 18.76 -19.24
N THR A 959 -70.12 18.56 -20.45
CA THR A 959 -69.09 19.44 -21.01
C THR A 959 -69.64 20.83 -21.34
N ALA A 960 -70.84 20.93 -21.92
CA ALA A 960 -71.46 22.22 -22.25
C ALA A 960 -71.71 23.08 -21.00
N ARG A 961 -72.24 22.49 -19.92
CA ARG A 961 -72.45 23.22 -18.66
C ARG A 961 -71.13 23.63 -18.01
N THR A 962 -70.14 22.75 -18.00
CA THR A 962 -68.81 23.08 -17.44
C THR A 962 -68.20 24.31 -18.13
N LEU A 963 -68.44 24.45 -19.44
CA LEU A 963 -67.96 25.57 -20.26
C LEU A 963 -68.93 26.76 -20.32
N GLY A 964 -69.92 26.85 -19.42
CA GLY A 964 -70.84 27.99 -19.35
C GLY A 964 -71.87 28.08 -20.49
N ALA A 965 -71.99 27.06 -21.35
CA ALA A 965 -73.00 26.98 -22.40
C ALA A 965 -74.31 26.33 -21.85
N GLU A 966 -74.93 26.98 -20.87
CA GLU A 966 -76.04 26.42 -20.09
C GLU A 966 -77.24 26.00 -20.97
N ARG A 967 -77.61 26.80 -21.98
CA ARG A 967 -78.72 26.49 -22.91
C ARG A 967 -78.46 25.23 -23.73
N LEU A 968 -77.22 25.02 -24.17
CA LEU A 968 -76.82 23.81 -24.88
C LEU A 968 -76.86 22.59 -23.94
N GLY A 969 -76.42 22.79 -22.69
CA GLY A 969 -76.53 21.78 -21.63
C GLY A 969 -77.97 21.36 -21.33
N ASP A 970 -78.90 22.30 -21.33
CA ASP A 970 -80.34 22.02 -21.10
C ASP A 970 -80.96 21.23 -22.25
N ARG A 971 -80.65 21.59 -23.50
CA ARG A 971 -81.10 20.84 -24.68
C ARG A 971 -80.49 19.44 -24.74
N ALA A 972 -79.23 19.28 -24.34
CA ALA A 972 -78.58 17.97 -24.24
C ALA A 972 -79.19 17.12 -23.11
N ALA A 973 -79.63 17.74 -22.00
CA ALA A 973 -80.35 17.05 -20.93
C ALA A 973 -81.74 16.57 -21.37
N GLU A 974 -82.46 17.37 -22.17
CA GLU A 974 -83.73 16.97 -22.79
C GLU A 974 -83.53 15.74 -23.71
N LEU A 975 -82.48 15.77 -24.53
CA LEU A 975 -82.09 14.65 -25.39
C LEU A 975 -81.71 13.38 -24.61
N GLU A 976 -81.00 13.54 -23.49
CA GLU A 976 -80.60 12.44 -22.60
C GLU A 976 -81.82 11.73 -21.99
N VAL A 977 -82.85 12.50 -21.58
CA VAL A 977 -84.09 11.95 -21.02
C VAL A 977 -84.90 11.20 -22.09
N LEU A 978 -85.02 11.77 -23.30
CA LEU A 978 -85.71 11.14 -24.42
C LEU A 978 -85.00 9.85 -24.86
N ALA A 979 -83.66 9.84 -24.89
CA ALA A 979 -82.88 8.63 -25.18
C ALA A 979 -83.08 7.53 -24.13
N ARG A 980 -83.21 7.89 -22.84
CA ARG A 980 -83.50 6.93 -21.77
C ARG A 980 -84.87 6.27 -21.90
N GLN A 981 -85.83 6.97 -22.48
CA GLN A 981 -87.20 6.50 -22.67
C GLN A 981 -87.46 5.92 -24.07
N ALA A 982 -86.44 5.92 -24.95
CA ALA A 982 -86.59 5.61 -26.38
C ALA A 982 -87.72 6.41 -27.06
N GLY A 983 -87.88 7.68 -26.66
CA GLY A 983 -88.91 8.59 -27.16
C GLY A 983 -88.56 9.26 -28.50
N PRO A 984 -89.47 10.06 -29.09
CA PRO A 984 -89.20 10.79 -30.33
C PRO A 984 -88.14 11.88 -30.09
N VAL A 985 -86.98 11.75 -30.74
CA VAL A 985 -85.81 12.63 -30.52
C VAL A 985 -85.66 13.74 -31.56
N GLU A 986 -86.39 13.72 -32.68
CA GLU A 986 -86.11 14.62 -33.81
C GLU A 986 -86.40 16.10 -33.54
N GLU A 987 -87.47 16.42 -32.81
CA GLU A 987 -87.78 17.82 -32.47
C GLU A 987 -86.75 18.39 -31.48
N ALA A 988 -86.33 17.57 -30.51
CA ALA A 988 -85.29 17.95 -29.55
C ALA A 988 -83.89 18.01 -30.19
N LEU A 989 -83.58 17.14 -31.15
CA LEU A 989 -82.36 17.18 -31.96
C LEU A 989 -82.29 18.46 -32.81
N ALA A 990 -83.40 18.85 -33.45
CA ALA A 990 -83.46 20.09 -34.22
C ALA A 990 -83.26 21.33 -33.33
N GLY A 991 -83.85 21.35 -32.13
CA GLY A 991 -83.63 22.41 -31.15
C GLY A 991 -82.19 22.46 -30.60
N LEU A 992 -81.55 21.29 -30.45
CA LEU A 992 -80.15 21.18 -30.04
C LEU A 992 -79.20 21.67 -31.14
N ALA A 993 -79.47 21.35 -32.41
CA ALA A 993 -78.65 21.75 -33.56
C ALA A 993 -78.50 23.28 -33.67
N VAL A 994 -79.60 24.02 -33.45
CA VAL A 994 -79.58 25.49 -33.44
C VAL A 994 -78.67 26.04 -32.33
N GLU A 995 -78.65 25.42 -31.15
CA GLU A 995 -77.78 25.86 -30.05
C GLU A 995 -76.33 25.39 -30.25
N LEU A 996 -76.10 24.24 -30.91
CA LEU A 996 -74.75 23.79 -31.30
C LEU A 996 -74.09 24.81 -32.25
N ASP A 997 -74.82 25.24 -33.28
CA ASP A 997 -74.32 26.25 -34.24
C ASP A 997 -74.10 27.61 -33.57
N ARG A 998 -75.00 28.00 -32.65
CA ARG A 998 -74.88 29.25 -31.92
C ARG A 998 -73.66 29.27 -30.99
N VAL A 999 -73.37 28.16 -30.31
CA VAL A 999 -72.19 28.01 -29.46
C VAL A 999 -70.92 27.94 -30.31
N ALA A 1000 -70.93 27.22 -31.44
CA ALA A 1000 -69.80 27.19 -32.37
C ALA A 1000 -69.43 28.60 -32.88
N ALA A 1001 -70.43 29.35 -33.37
CA ALA A 1001 -70.23 30.72 -33.85
C ALA A 1001 -69.74 31.67 -32.75
N ALA A 1002 -70.19 31.47 -31.50
CA ALA A 1002 -69.71 32.26 -30.37
C ALA A 1002 -68.25 31.95 -30.00
N ILE A 1003 -67.79 30.70 -30.18
CA ILE A 1003 -66.39 30.31 -29.97
C ILE A 1003 -65.50 30.86 -31.09
N ASP A 1004 -65.99 30.84 -32.34
CA ASP A 1004 -65.26 31.36 -33.51
C ASP A 1004 -65.10 32.90 -33.48
N ALA A 1005 -66.01 33.60 -32.82
CA ALA A 1005 -65.94 35.05 -32.64
C ALA A 1005 -64.97 35.49 -31.51
N LEU A 1006 -64.36 34.55 -30.78
CA LEU A 1006 -63.36 34.86 -29.75
C LEU A 1006 -62.01 35.21 -30.40
N PRO A 1007 -61.29 36.22 -29.88
CA PRO A 1007 -60.02 36.65 -30.48
C PRO A 1007 -59.00 35.51 -30.55
N GLU A 1008 -58.30 35.41 -31.68
CA GLU A 1008 -57.12 34.55 -31.83
C GLU A 1008 -55.92 35.20 -31.12
N GLU A 1009 -55.82 34.97 -29.82
CA GLU A 1009 -54.54 35.03 -29.08
C GLU A 1009 -53.78 33.71 -29.21
#